data_AF-A0A2E8BX98-F1
#
_entry.id   AF-A0A2E8BX98-F1
#
_cell.length_a   1.000
_cell.length_b   1.000
_cell.length_c   1.000
_cell.angle_alpha   90.00
_cell.angle_beta   90.00
_cell.angle_gamma   90.00
#
_symmetry.space_group_name_H-M   'P 1'
#
loop_
_entity.id
_entity.type
_entity.pdbx_description
1 polymer ?
#
loop_
_entity_poly.entity_id
_entity_poly.type
_entity_poly.pdbx_seq_one_letter_code
_entity_poly.pdbx_strand_id
1 'polypeptide(L)'
;LNELFTVGAFESVVISDPFSTMIADVNGVDAGYTLEGVDAIDPEGDDIFTYDGVGYANYAGLKSVATIDQAGEYYTFDIRGEGTIGFGLVHSDASFAAGSFSGNSNYADPDNFAAVNSAHYGFQFSHWFHGTPNGSWTNYGANTGYSMRSGWSNFNGTAEQADWLAGNPIKVRCGIDANGFISIETLRDGSTWEVHARSSYPVPEGGEYHLGIKSQSTAARVFSAPKVHLLEPEAPVMHFRYVESPDGVFNYPLFSTDEEAKYYHHIMTGHAEGVSHQHVYVDDPTGSTWFMPDNGQMSGVNAPYNMVFNGQTVLFTEITTLSDADLVPTAFSGPDYSVDELTAVNIQTQPQDTSYSTSVTGLPSTLTNAGGGMIQGTAPEVTGDNVANPSDSFTVTVTRTNSYGSSVGTFDLTVNNLTAPSTLPTGFTQLAGSFTDNGDGTVTVDNSSVVQTDLDLAVGKRVIIPNTWAEANVLPYLDHNVSESKAFFGIADVSPNWSDTPDLHTDFDAVARWEAVNATSHKQSMSVGDLTGANHNTVSSASVAYWSYAIEWDGTQLHVLRSASLSDLQSKHRSELTNVISDEPATSRTGALPLVVATRSGGSMNLTTSGLSMMDIPAEPVSMLTNWTKALDFSGSSEHAKMVTTSTAVNALRMSGLSSAAGNNTDSSKTSNSSNALPWSTAIVFKIDGNNSNQHIWNSGEGSGTDDDNIYLRLTASRQLIFGWGRGSSNNECLIDNYLQTNATKWYGVYIAHKGARFNSSAATAANLADAFDIRIIHGVWDYAPQLADNKSTISNWITTGHSMQKATTGDFTIGGRGSNRNFHGKVASMAVTTLMKNADTPTDAEILTMITDPVKWVTDYKIGQTYRYAANDTTNTFAIGQAASYYATQVWLMGDGANDSYSNMIRNYIYTADQNATKLQLNSMVSNDIQNVSIPGLS
;
A
#
# COMPACT_ATOMS: atom_id res chain seq x y z
N LEU A 1 -35.39 41.17 -24.95
CA LEU A 1 -35.77 42.60 -25.06
C LEU A 1 -34.67 43.47 -25.72
N ASN A 2 -33.71 42.90 -26.46
CA ASN A 2 -32.57 43.63 -27.04
C ASN A 2 -32.78 44.11 -28.48
N GLU A 3 -34.02 44.19 -28.98
CA GLU A 3 -34.29 44.58 -30.38
C GLU A 3 -34.87 46.00 -30.56
N LEU A 4 -34.75 46.88 -29.57
CA LEU A 4 -35.39 48.21 -29.66
C LEU A 4 -34.55 49.38 -29.16
N PHE A 5 -33.25 49.39 -29.48
CA PHE A 5 -32.46 50.64 -29.48
C PHE A 5 -31.51 50.66 -30.68
N THR A 6 -32.08 50.80 -31.88
CA THR A 6 -31.30 51.22 -33.04
C THR A 6 -31.05 52.72 -32.92
N VAL A 7 -30.02 53.11 -32.19
CA VAL A 7 -29.51 54.49 -32.26
C VAL A 7 -28.97 54.68 -33.68
N GLY A 8 -29.53 55.63 -34.42
CA GLY A 8 -29.06 55.97 -35.77
C GLY A 8 -27.59 56.37 -35.77
N ALA A 9 -26.94 56.28 -36.94
CA ALA A 9 -25.51 56.58 -37.08
C ALA A 9 -25.16 57.96 -36.50
N PHE A 10 -24.17 58.00 -35.58
CA PHE A 10 -23.63 59.22 -35.03
C PHE A 10 -22.96 60.03 -36.15
N GLU A 11 -23.48 61.20 -36.49
CA GLU A 11 -22.76 62.15 -37.35
C GLU A 11 -21.81 62.95 -36.45
N SER A 12 -20.52 62.57 -36.46
CA SER A 12 -19.47 63.22 -35.68
C SER A 12 -18.92 64.46 -36.38
N VAL A 13 -18.49 65.46 -35.60
CA VAL A 13 -17.73 66.59 -36.14
C VAL A 13 -16.24 66.27 -35.99
N VAL A 14 -15.60 65.84 -37.09
CA VAL A 14 -14.15 65.59 -37.13
C VAL A 14 -13.42 66.90 -37.39
N ILE A 15 -12.60 67.34 -36.44
CA ILE A 15 -11.74 68.52 -36.56
C ILE A 15 -10.29 68.00 -36.64
N SER A 16 -9.64 68.11 -37.80
CA SER A 16 -8.22 67.72 -37.93
C SER A 16 -7.31 68.89 -37.56
N ASP A 17 -6.34 68.65 -36.69
CA ASP A 17 -5.27 69.62 -36.40
C ASP A 17 -4.11 69.44 -37.41
N PRO A 18 -3.76 70.47 -38.19
CA PRO A 18 -2.67 70.37 -39.17
C PRO A 18 -1.24 70.27 -38.58
N PHE A 19 -1.03 70.30 -37.26
CA PHE A 19 0.31 70.32 -36.64
C PHE A 19 0.87 68.98 -36.13
N SER A 20 0.12 67.87 -36.19
CA SER A 20 0.45 66.60 -35.49
C SER A 20 1.62 65.74 -36.04
N THR A 21 2.36 66.18 -37.07
CA THR A 21 3.39 65.34 -37.77
C THR A 21 4.86 65.72 -37.55
N MET A 22 5.17 66.67 -36.66
CA MET A 22 6.56 67.12 -36.41
C MET A 22 7.02 66.78 -35.00
N ILE A 23 8.23 66.20 -34.87
CA ILE A 23 8.87 65.95 -33.55
C ILE A 23 9.08 67.30 -32.85
N ALA A 24 8.54 67.43 -31.64
CA ALA A 24 8.55 68.68 -30.87
C ALA A 24 9.97 69.07 -30.42
N ASP A 25 10.88 68.10 -30.21
CA ASP A 25 12.29 68.32 -29.87
C ASP A 25 13.28 67.44 -30.67
N VAL A 26 13.98 68.06 -31.63
CA VAL A 26 14.96 67.40 -32.51
C VAL A 26 16.21 66.93 -31.76
N ASN A 27 16.59 67.58 -30.65
CA ASN A 27 17.78 67.22 -29.87
C ASN A 27 17.49 66.18 -28.77
N GLY A 28 16.21 65.96 -28.48
CA GLY A 28 15.71 65.03 -27.48
C GLY A 28 15.87 65.55 -26.05
N VAL A 29 14.86 65.25 -25.22
CA VAL A 29 14.83 65.55 -23.79
C VAL A 29 15.31 64.32 -23.02
N ASP A 30 15.91 64.51 -21.84
CA ASP A 30 16.35 63.40 -21.00
C ASP A 30 15.15 62.52 -20.61
N ALA A 31 15.23 61.22 -20.92
CA ALA A 31 14.13 60.28 -20.67
C ALA A 31 14.04 59.83 -19.20
N GLY A 32 15.07 60.11 -18.41
CA GLY A 32 15.30 59.48 -17.11
C GLY A 32 15.49 57.97 -17.22
N TYR A 33 16.08 57.35 -16.20
CA TYR A 33 16.20 55.89 -16.15
C TYR A 33 16.32 55.36 -14.73
N THR A 34 16.01 54.07 -14.57
CA THR A 34 16.23 53.27 -13.37
C THR A 34 17.09 52.06 -13.72
N LEU A 35 17.90 51.59 -12.76
CA LEU A 35 18.60 50.32 -12.86
C LEU A 35 17.73 49.24 -12.21
N GLU A 36 17.40 48.23 -13.01
CA GLU A 36 16.44 47.19 -12.66
C GLU A 36 17.14 45.83 -12.53
N GLY A 37 16.80 45.09 -11.48
CA GLY A 37 17.34 43.78 -11.18
C GLY A 37 18.61 43.80 -10.31
N VAL A 38 18.84 42.68 -9.62
CA VAL A 38 19.84 42.56 -8.53
C VAL A 38 21.29 42.65 -9.01
N ASP A 39 21.54 42.37 -10.29
CA ASP A 39 22.88 42.30 -10.88
C ASP A 39 23.19 43.54 -11.75
N ALA A 40 22.26 44.52 -11.80
CA ALA A 40 22.46 45.80 -12.49
C ALA A 40 23.31 46.73 -11.63
N ILE A 41 24.41 47.23 -12.19
CA ILE A 41 25.28 48.19 -11.52
C ILE A 41 25.55 49.40 -12.40
N ASP A 42 25.79 50.52 -11.74
CA ASP A 42 26.45 51.68 -12.30
C ASP A 42 27.97 51.47 -12.15
N PRO A 43 28.71 51.14 -13.23
CA PRO A 43 30.13 50.85 -13.13
C PRO A 43 30.95 52.10 -12.81
N GLU A 44 32.08 51.96 -12.10
CA GLU A 44 32.97 53.11 -11.84
C GLU A 44 33.48 53.75 -13.15
N GLY A 45 33.13 55.01 -13.40
CA GLY A 45 33.55 55.77 -14.58
C GLY A 45 32.43 56.66 -15.15
N ASP A 46 32.48 56.89 -16.46
CA ASP A 46 31.47 57.66 -17.22
C ASP A 46 30.33 56.79 -17.78
N ASP A 47 30.40 55.46 -17.59
CA ASP A 47 29.32 54.54 -17.97
C ASP A 47 28.21 54.59 -16.92
N ILE A 48 26.97 54.28 -17.32
CA ILE A 48 25.79 54.40 -16.43
C ILE A 48 25.09 53.07 -16.16
N PHE A 49 25.45 52.00 -16.89
CA PHE A 49 24.86 50.68 -16.69
C PHE A 49 25.73 49.54 -17.27
N THR A 50 25.87 48.48 -16.47
CA THR A 50 26.37 47.17 -16.89
C THR A 50 25.90 46.04 -15.97
N TYR A 51 26.26 44.81 -16.32
CA TYR A 51 26.12 43.61 -15.50
C TYR A 51 27.34 43.42 -14.58
N ASP A 52 27.11 43.06 -13.32
CA ASP A 52 28.14 42.91 -12.28
C ASP A 52 29.08 41.71 -12.46
N GLY A 53 28.68 40.72 -13.27
CA GLY A 53 29.47 39.52 -13.56
C GLY A 53 29.37 38.40 -12.51
N VAL A 54 28.55 38.54 -11.46
CA VAL A 54 28.50 37.61 -10.31
C VAL A 54 27.18 36.82 -10.27
N GLY A 55 26.07 37.39 -10.74
CA GLY A 55 24.75 36.74 -10.71
C GLY A 55 24.33 36.06 -12.03
N TYR A 56 23.05 36.16 -12.42
CA TYR A 56 22.62 35.66 -13.73
C TYR A 56 22.42 36.80 -14.72
N ALA A 57 22.97 36.59 -15.91
CA ALA A 57 23.14 37.57 -16.96
C ALA A 57 21.86 38.33 -17.42
N ASN A 58 20.64 37.93 -17.05
CA ASN A 58 19.41 38.66 -17.41
C ASN A 58 18.75 39.45 -16.26
N TYR A 59 19.35 39.45 -15.06
CA TYR A 59 18.92 40.27 -13.91
C TYR A 59 19.63 41.63 -13.85
N ALA A 60 20.27 42.04 -14.94
CA ALA A 60 20.81 43.38 -15.08
C ALA A 60 20.05 44.10 -16.19
N GLY A 61 19.28 45.13 -15.83
CA GLY A 61 18.51 45.95 -16.75
C GLY A 61 18.62 47.46 -16.46
N LEU A 62 18.38 48.27 -17.48
CA LEU A 62 18.12 49.70 -17.40
C LEU A 62 16.78 49.97 -18.09
N LYS A 63 15.87 50.69 -17.42
CA LYS A 63 14.53 51.04 -17.94
C LYS A 63 14.36 52.55 -17.94
N SER A 64 13.81 53.14 -19.01
CA SER A 64 13.51 54.58 -19.03
C SER A 64 12.30 54.93 -18.17
N VAL A 65 12.24 56.17 -17.70
CA VAL A 65 11.04 56.69 -16.98
C VAL A 65 10.02 57.23 -17.96
N ALA A 66 10.47 57.99 -18.95
CA ALA A 66 9.61 58.46 -20.03
C ALA A 66 9.08 57.29 -20.88
N THR A 67 7.93 57.52 -21.51
CA THR A 67 7.25 56.61 -22.42
C THR A 67 7.16 57.22 -23.83
N ILE A 68 6.92 56.35 -24.82
CA ILE A 68 6.51 56.71 -26.20
C ILE A 68 5.23 55.94 -26.54
N ASP A 69 4.33 56.53 -27.31
CA ASP A 69 3.03 55.95 -27.65
C ASP A 69 2.62 56.13 -29.13
N GLN A 70 3.38 56.93 -29.90
CA GLN A 70 3.05 57.25 -31.28
C GLN A 70 4.11 56.77 -32.30
N ALA A 71 3.66 56.55 -33.54
CA ALA A 71 4.53 56.20 -34.65
C ALA A 71 5.47 57.37 -35.00
N GLY A 72 6.78 57.12 -35.02
CA GLY A 72 7.81 58.13 -35.24
C GLY A 72 8.53 58.59 -33.97
N GLU A 73 8.04 58.22 -32.79
CA GLU A 73 8.70 58.49 -31.50
C GLU A 73 9.79 57.47 -31.18
N TYR A 74 10.89 57.93 -30.58
CA TYR A 74 12.03 57.06 -30.31
C TYR A 74 12.95 57.56 -29.19
N TYR A 75 13.81 56.65 -28.74
CA TYR A 75 14.90 56.91 -27.81
C TYR A 75 16.27 56.90 -28.51
N THR A 76 17.20 57.72 -28.03
CA THR A 76 18.62 57.63 -28.40
C THR A 76 19.54 57.53 -27.19
N PHE A 77 20.59 56.72 -27.30
CA PHE A 77 21.59 56.48 -26.25
C PHE A 77 22.88 55.90 -26.83
N ASP A 78 23.98 55.98 -26.09
CA ASP A 78 25.27 55.44 -26.51
C ASP A 78 25.61 54.14 -25.74
N ILE A 79 26.14 53.14 -26.45
CA ILE A 79 26.66 51.88 -25.87
C ILE A 79 28.14 51.70 -26.21
N ARG A 80 28.90 50.99 -25.38
CA ARG A 80 30.31 50.68 -25.66
C ARG A 80 30.77 49.33 -25.11
N GLY A 81 31.82 48.77 -25.73
CA GLY A 81 32.51 47.56 -25.27
C GLY A 81 31.88 46.27 -25.78
N GLU A 82 32.68 45.42 -26.43
CA GLU A 82 32.18 44.19 -27.02
C GLU A 82 31.58 43.23 -25.99
N GLY A 83 30.32 42.85 -26.19
CA GLY A 83 29.65 41.87 -25.33
C GLY A 83 28.20 41.64 -25.72
N THR A 84 27.51 40.87 -24.88
CA THR A 84 26.10 40.53 -25.07
C THR A 84 25.21 41.56 -24.38
N ILE A 85 24.52 42.39 -25.17
CA ILE A 85 23.62 43.44 -24.68
C ILE A 85 22.42 43.55 -25.62
N GLY A 86 21.23 43.71 -25.08
CA GLY A 86 20.01 43.89 -25.85
C GLY A 86 19.21 45.10 -25.43
N PHE A 87 18.53 45.71 -26.39
CA PHE A 87 17.75 46.91 -26.20
C PHE A 87 16.46 46.84 -27.03
N GLY A 88 15.38 47.35 -26.46
CA GLY A 88 14.03 47.15 -26.98
C GLY A 88 12.98 47.94 -26.21
N LEU A 89 11.71 47.67 -26.51
CA LEU A 89 10.58 48.34 -25.88
C LEU A 89 9.90 47.45 -24.83
N VAL A 90 9.58 48.07 -23.70
CA VAL A 90 8.92 47.48 -22.52
C VAL A 90 7.60 48.22 -22.32
N HIS A 91 6.49 47.52 -22.10
CA HIS A 91 5.21 48.22 -21.86
C HIS A 91 5.27 49.06 -20.58
N SER A 92 4.48 50.14 -20.53
CA SER A 92 4.07 50.70 -19.23
C SER A 92 3.09 49.76 -18.54
N ASP A 93 2.98 49.84 -17.21
CA ASP A 93 2.09 48.98 -16.44
C ASP A 93 0.63 49.18 -16.87
N ALA A 94 0.26 50.43 -17.22
CA ALA A 94 -1.05 50.78 -17.75
C ALA A 94 -1.29 50.15 -19.13
N SER A 95 -0.32 50.24 -20.04
CA SER A 95 -0.43 49.65 -21.38
C SER A 95 -0.53 48.12 -21.33
N PHE A 96 0.22 47.46 -20.46
CA PHE A 96 0.15 46.02 -20.27
C PHE A 96 -1.19 45.59 -19.65
N ALA A 97 -1.65 46.29 -18.59
CA ALA A 97 -2.93 46.02 -17.95
C ALA A 97 -4.13 46.23 -18.90
N ALA A 98 -4.02 47.17 -19.84
CA ALA A 98 -4.98 47.38 -20.93
C ALA A 98 -4.97 46.26 -22.00
N GLY A 99 -4.01 45.33 -21.93
CA GLY A 99 -3.88 44.23 -22.89
C GLY A 99 -3.26 44.63 -24.23
N SER A 100 -2.61 45.80 -24.31
CA SER A 100 -2.08 46.38 -25.55
C SER A 100 -0.74 45.76 -26.00
N PHE A 101 -0.52 44.46 -25.73
CA PHE A 101 0.70 43.74 -26.13
C PHE A 101 0.45 42.76 -27.29
N SER A 102 1.50 42.41 -28.01
CA SER A 102 1.50 41.41 -29.08
C SER A 102 2.34 40.19 -28.70
N GLY A 103 1.75 39.00 -28.76
CA GLY A 103 2.44 37.73 -28.50
C GLY A 103 2.26 37.23 -27.07
N ASN A 104 3.32 36.68 -26.48
CA ASN A 104 3.24 36.03 -25.16
C ASN A 104 3.13 37.05 -24.03
N SER A 105 2.03 37.02 -23.28
CA SER A 105 1.73 37.94 -22.17
C SER A 105 2.79 37.93 -21.07
N ASN A 106 3.31 36.76 -20.70
CA ASN A 106 4.32 36.66 -19.63
C ASN A 106 5.65 37.31 -20.04
N TYR A 107 5.94 37.34 -21.35
CA TYR A 107 7.13 38.00 -21.88
C TYR A 107 6.91 39.50 -22.06
N ALA A 108 5.68 39.94 -22.32
CA ALA A 108 5.31 41.35 -22.46
C ALA A 108 5.18 42.09 -21.11
N ASP A 109 4.90 41.34 -20.05
CA ASP A 109 4.69 41.85 -18.70
C ASP A 109 5.91 42.64 -18.18
N PRO A 110 5.76 43.96 -17.96
CA PRO A 110 6.88 44.83 -17.59
C PRO A 110 7.42 44.56 -16.19
N ASP A 111 6.66 43.95 -15.29
CA ASP A 111 7.13 43.56 -13.95
C ASP A 111 8.24 42.50 -14.02
N ASN A 112 8.27 41.73 -15.12
CA ASN A 112 9.30 40.71 -15.32
C ASN A 112 10.59 41.26 -15.95
N PHE A 113 10.65 42.57 -16.26
CA PHE A 113 11.85 43.19 -16.80
C PHE A 113 12.98 43.16 -15.77
N ALA A 114 14.06 42.44 -16.09
CA ALA A 114 15.21 42.17 -15.20
C ALA A 114 14.86 41.53 -13.84
N ALA A 115 13.65 41.00 -13.69
CA ALA A 115 13.19 40.25 -12.51
C ALA A 115 13.12 38.73 -12.75
N VAL A 116 13.30 38.29 -14.01
CA VAL A 116 13.34 36.87 -14.41
C VAL A 116 14.59 36.63 -15.26
N ASN A 117 15.29 35.51 -15.02
CA ASN A 117 16.49 35.14 -15.77
C ASN A 117 16.18 34.68 -17.21
N SER A 118 15.72 35.61 -18.05
CA SER A 118 15.43 35.37 -19.46
C SER A 118 15.55 36.65 -20.28
N ALA A 119 16.07 36.50 -21.50
CA ALA A 119 16.18 37.61 -22.45
C ALA A 119 14.82 38.03 -23.04
N HIS A 120 13.78 37.19 -22.93
CA HIS A 120 12.43 37.51 -23.42
C HIS A 120 11.57 38.32 -22.45
N TYR A 121 11.74 38.09 -21.15
CA TYR A 121 10.82 38.59 -20.13
C TYR A 121 10.95 40.10 -19.94
N GLY A 122 9.82 40.78 -19.96
CA GLY A 122 9.71 42.23 -19.86
C GLY A 122 9.95 42.98 -21.16
N PHE A 123 10.01 42.33 -22.32
CA PHE A 123 10.16 43.01 -23.62
C PHE A 123 8.98 42.70 -24.54
N GLN A 124 8.40 43.73 -25.15
CA GLN A 124 7.55 43.55 -26.32
C GLN A 124 8.39 43.03 -27.50
N PHE A 125 9.50 43.72 -27.78
CA PHE A 125 10.49 43.35 -28.78
C PHE A 125 11.84 43.99 -28.42
N SER A 126 12.92 43.23 -28.56
CA SER A 126 14.30 43.67 -28.33
C SER A 126 15.26 43.04 -29.33
N HIS A 127 16.31 43.78 -29.67
CA HIS A 127 17.40 43.31 -30.51
C HIS A 127 18.69 43.24 -29.70
N TRP A 128 19.46 42.17 -29.91
CA TRP A 128 20.63 41.83 -29.11
C TRP A 128 21.90 41.78 -29.94
N PHE A 129 22.95 42.42 -29.42
CA PHE A 129 24.31 42.31 -29.90
C PHE A 129 25.05 41.21 -29.14
N HIS A 130 26.07 40.61 -29.76
CA HIS A 130 26.87 39.55 -29.17
C HIS A 130 28.34 39.65 -29.62
N GLY A 131 29.28 39.19 -28.78
CA GLY A 131 30.71 39.12 -29.10
C GLY A 131 31.09 38.08 -30.17
N THR A 132 30.10 37.45 -30.79
CA THR A 132 30.22 36.63 -32.01
C THR A 132 28.81 36.60 -32.62
N PRO A 133 28.49 37.45 -33.62
CA PRO A 133 29.35 37.89 -34.72
C PRO A 133 29.99 39.30 -34.58
N ASN A 134 30.12 39.83 -33.35
CA ASN A 134 30.68 41.16 -33.04
C ASN A 134 29.72 42.30 -33.43
N GLY A 135 28.44 42.12 -33.12
CA GLY A 135 27.35 42.99 -33.54
C GLY A 135 26.01 42.28 -33.42
N SER A 136 25.05 42.63 -34.28
CA SER A 136 23.71 42.03 -34.35
C SER A 136 23.72 40.51 -34.32
N TRP A 137 22.91 39.94 -33.42
CA TRP A 137 22.87 38.50 -33.22
C TRP A 137 21.48 37.90 -33.26
N THR A 138 20.57 38.38 -32.42
CA THR A 138 19.25 37.76 -32.25
C THR A 138 18.20 38.76 -31.74
N ASN A 139 16.93 38.35 -31.70
CA ASN A 139 15.83 39.14 -31.15
C ASN A 139 15.05 38.36 -30.10
N TYR A 140 14.59 39.06 -29.07
CA TYR A 140 13.83 38.49 -27.95
C TYR A 140 12.65 39.39 -27.59
N GLY A 141 11.67 38.84 -26.88
CA GLY A 141 10.47 39.54 -26.45
C GLY A 141 9.20 38.69 -26.60
N ALA A 142 8.06 39.32 -26.39
CA ALA A 142 6.72 38.71 -26.45
C ALA A 142 6.34 38.21 -27.83
N ASN A 143 6.72 38.94 -28.88
CA ASN A 143 6.59 38.49 -30.26
C ASN A 143 7.92 38.74 -30.97
N THR A 144 8.62 37.67 -31.30
CA THR A 144 9.96 37.77 -31.89
C THR A 144 9.94 37.87 -33.41
N GLY A 145 8.77 37.97 -34.06
CA GLY A 145 8.70 38.10 -35.52
C GLY A 145 9.36 39.39 -36.02
N TYR A 146 10.37 39.27 -36.89
CA TYR A 146 11.21 40.40 -37.32
C TYR A 146 11.59 40.36 -38.79
N SER A 147 12.00 41.51 -39.31
CA SER A 147 12.72 41.68 -40.57
C SER A 147 14.15 42.09 -40.27
N MET A 148 15.13 41.29 -40.71
CA MET A 148 16.53 41.72 -40.77
C MET A 148 16.65 42.88 -41.77
N ARG A 149 17.39 43.92 -41.39
CA ARG A 149 17.63 45.10 -42.23
C ARG A 149 19.12 45.27 -42.51
N SER A 150 19.50 46.31 -43.25
CA SER A 150 20.86 46.54 -43.75
C SER A 150 21.91 46.54 -42.63
N GLY A 151 21.60 47.15 -41.48
CA GLY A 151 22.46 47.19 -40.30
C GLY A 151 22.85 45.79 -39.83
N TRP A 152 21.91 44.84 -39.81
CA TRP A 152 22.15 43.49 -39.29
C TRP A 152 23.29 42.77 -40.01
N SER A 153 23.29 42.86 -41.33
CA SER A 153 24.24 42.11 -42.17
C SER A 153 25.51 42.92 -42.48
N ASN A 154 25.42 44.25 -42.45
CA ASN A 154 26.50 45.14 -42.87
C ASN A 154 27.17 45.88 -41.71
N PHE A 155 26.87 45.56 -40.44
CA PHE A 155 27.60 46.14 -39.31
C PHE A 155 29.10 45.81 -39.36
N ASN A 156 29.44 44.59 -39.83
CA ASN A 156 30.82 44.13 -39.84
C ASN A 156 31.70 44.88 -40.85
N GLY A 157 32.88 45.35 -40.42
CA GLY A 157 33.85 46.08 -41.25
C GLY A 157 33.67 47.60 -41.28
N THR A 158 32.86 48.16 -40.39
CA THR A 158 32.57 49.60 -40.31
C THR A 158 33.32 50.31 -39.19
N ALA A 159 33.35 51.65 -39.24
CA ALA A 159 33.97 52.46 -38.18
C ALA A 159 33.27 52.23 -36.84
N GLU A 160 31.94 52.13 -36.82
CA GLU A 160 31.18 51.90 -35.58
C GLU A 160 31.44 50.51 -35.01
N GLN A 161 31.61 49.49 -35.84
CA GLN A 161 32.04 48.19 -35.33
C GLN A 161 33.46 48.28 -34.75
N ALA A 162 34.37 48.98 -35.42
CA ALA A 162 35.73 49.15 -34.91
C ALA A 162 35.73 49.88 -33.56
N ASP A 163 34.88 50.90 -33.40
CA ASP A 163 34.67 51.62 -32.14
C ASP A 163 34.06 50.72 -31.06
N TRP A 164 33.01 49.95 -31.40
CA TRP A 164 32.42 48.96 -30.50
C TRP A 164 33.45 47.95 -29.97
N LEU A 165 34.27 47.41 -30.88
CA LEU A 165 35.35 46.47 -30.57
C LEU A 165 36.48 47.11 -29.75
N ALA A 166 36.77 48.39 -29.99
CA ALA A 166 37.76 49.15 -29.24
C ALA A 166 37.25 49.62 -27.85
N GLY A 167 35.96 49.45 -27.56
CA GLY A 167 35.33 49.95 -26.35
C GLY A 167 35.01 51.44 -26.38
N ASN A 168 34.96 52.05 -27.57
CA ASN A 168 34.49 53.42 -27.78
C ASN A 168 32.95 53.46 -27.87
N PRO A 169 32.30 54.56 -27.48
CA PRO A 169 30.85 54.74 -27.60
C PRO A 169 30.35 54.72 -29.05
N ILE A 170 29.25 54.00 -29.28
CA ILE A 170 28.46 54.02 -30.52
C ILE A 170 27.02 54.37 -30.20
N LYS A 171 26.37 55.11 -31.11
CA LYS A 171 25.02 55.63 -30.87
C LYS A 171 23.93 54.71 -31.41
N VAL A 172 22.92 54.47 -30.59
CA VAL A 172 21.76 53.60 -30.86
C VAL A 172 20.49 54.42 -30.86
N ARG A 173 19.55 54.03 -31.72
CA ARG A 173 18.16 54.46 -31.70
C ARG A 173 17.24 53.25 -31.53
N CYS A 174 16.27 53.37 -30.65
CA CYS A 174 15.24 52.35 -30.43
C CYS A 174 13.88 53.04 -30.25
N GLY A 175 12.87 52.65 -31.04
CA GLY A 175 11.56 53.29 -30.97
C GLY A 175 10.56 52.74 -31.97
N ILE A 176 9.48 53.48 -32.19
CA ILE A 176 8.42 53.14 -33.13
C ILE A 176 8.71 53.90 -34.43
N ASP A 177 8.94 53.19 -35.54
CA ASP A 177 9.18 53.83 -36.83
C ASP A 177 7.91 54.56 -37.33
N ALA A 178 8.07 55.42 -38.33
CA ALA A 178 6.95 56.20 -38.88
C ALA A 178 5.80 55.34 -39.47
N ASN A 179 5.97 54.03 -39.59
CA ASN A 179 4.93 53.09 -40.03
C ASN A 179 4.35 52.28 -38.86
N GLY A 180 4.70 52.61 -37.62
CA GLY A 180 4.19 51.95 -36.41
C GLY A 180 4.95 50.70 -36.00
N PHE A 181 6.12 50.37 -36.57
CA PHE A 181 6.87 49.15 -36.24
C PHE A 181 8.01 49.43 -35.26
N ILE A 182 8.29 48.52 -34.33
CA ILE A 182 9.43 48.65 -33.42
C ILE A 182 10.71 48.49 -34.23
N SER A 183 11.60 49.47 -34.16
CA SER A 183 12.84 49.51 -34.93
C SER A 183 14.04 49.81 -34.03
N ILE A 184 15.16 49.15 -34.34
CA ILE A 184 16.42 49.30 -33.62
C ILE A 184 17.54 49.55 -34.63
N GLU A 185 18.32 50.60 -34.41
CA GLU A 185 19.21 51.21 -35.39
C GLU A 185 20.50 51.69 -34.73
N THR A 186 21.60 51.76 -35.48
CA THR A 186 22.83 52.44 -35.04
C THR A 186 23.18 53.58 -35.98
N LEU A 187 23.74 54.66 -35.44
CA LEU A 187 24.19 55.79 -36.23
C LEU A 187 25.50 55.44 -36.96
N ARG A 188 25.50 55.59 -38.27
CA ARG A 188 26.65 55.47 -39.18
C ARG A 188 27.22 56.83 -39.54
N ASP A 189 28.54 56.92 -39.61
CA ASP A 189 29.28 58.06 -40.15
C ASP A 189 28.84 59.40 -39.50
N GLY A 190 28.34 59.33 -38.26
CA GLY A 190 27.81 60.46 -37.50
C GLY A 190 26.49 61.07 -38.00
N SER A 191 25.84 60.54 -39.04
CA SER A 191 24.64 61.19 -39.63
C SER A 191 23.57 60.24 -40.18
N THR A 192 23.88 58.99 -40.50
CA THR A 192 22.94 58.07 -41.18
C THR A 192 22.51 56.95 -40.26
N TRP A 193 21.22 56.80 -39.98
CA TRP A 193 20.74 55.70 -39.14
C TRP A 193 20.51 54.45 -39.95
N GLU A 194 21.20 53.36 -39.60
CA GLU A 194 21.04 52.06 -40.25
C GLU A 194 20.28 51.10 -39.34
N VAL A 195 19.14 50.61 -39.83
CA VAL A 195 18.27 49.69 -39.09
C VAL A 195 18.89 48.30 -39.04
N HIS A 196 18.98 47.72 -37.86
CA HIS A 196 19.41 46.34 -37.64
C HIS A 196 18.23 45.40 -37.72
N ALA A 197 17.24 45.62 -36.85
CA ALA A 197 16.05 44.80 -36.76
C ALA A 197 14.82 45.68 -36.69
N ARG A 198 13.77 45.23 -37.36
CA ARG A 198 12.43 45.81 -37.25
C ARG A 198 11.43 44.71 -36.96
N SER A 199 10.47 44.93 -36.08
CA SER A 199 9.35 44.01 -35.91
C SER A 199 8.62 43.78 -37.24
N SER A 200 8.06 42.58 -37.38
CA SER A 200 7.21 42.21 -38.52
C SER A 200 5.76 42.62 -38.34
N TYR A 201 5.43 43.19 -37.18
CA TYR A 201 4.10 43.62 -36.75
C TYR A 201 4.16 45.05 -36.21
N PRO A 202 3.15 45.88 -36.44
CA PRO A 202 3.06 47.20 -35.82
C PRO A 202 2.76 47.07 -34.33
N VAL A 203 3.09 48.11 -33.55
CA VAL A 203 2.66 48.20 -32.15
C VAL A 203 1.13 48.18 -32.08
N PRO A 204 0.52 47.48 -31.10
CA PRO A 204 -0.92 47.56 -30.87
C PRO A 204 -1.37 48.99 -30.57
N GLU A 205 -2.60 49.31 -30.95
CA GLU A 205 -3.25 50.60 -30.64
C GLU A 205 -3.33 50.80 -29.12
N GLY A 206 -3.03 52.01 -28.66
CA GLY A 206 -2.92 52.32 -27.22
C GLY A 206 -1.71 51.66 -26.53
N GLY A 207 -0.72 51.20 -27.30
CA GLY A 207 0.56 50.73 -26.78
C GLY A 207 1.43 51.89 -26.30
N GLU A 208 1.82 51.88 -25.03
CA GLU A 208 2.74 52.85 -24.44
C GLU A 208 3.99 52.14 -23.91
N TYR A 209 5.17 52.65 -24.24
CA TYR A 209 6.43 51.93 -24.08
C TYR A 209 7.57 52.73 -23.45
N HIS A 210 8.25 52.12 -22.48
CA HIS A 210 9.58 52.50 -22.03
C HIS A 210 10.67 51.88 -22.91
N LEU A 211 11.85 52.49 -22.93
CA LEU A 211 13.08 51.84 -23.37
C LEU A 211 13.55 50.85 -22.28
N GLY A 212 13.84 49.62 -22.68
CA GLY A 212 14.54 48.65 -21.83
C GLY A 212 15.88 48.24 -22.46
N ILE A 213 16.91 48.11 -21.63
CA ILE A 213 18.22 47.60 -22.00
C ILE A 213 18.62 46.51 -21.00
N LYS A 214 19.06 45.34 -21.45
CA LYS A 214 19.63 44.28 -20.59
C LYS A 214 21.04 43.93 -21.05
N SER A 215 21.95 43.69 -20.11
CA SER A 215 23.31 43.25 -20.43
C SER A 215 23.60 41.90 -19.80
N GLN A 216 24.17 40.98 -20.59
CA GLN A 216 24.62 39.66 -20.16
C GLN A 216 26.14 39.55 -20.07
N SER A 217 26.85 40.60 -20.45
CA SER A 217 28.30 40.66 -20.41
C SER A 217 28.69 41.80 -19.50
N THR A 218 29.72 41.58 -18.68
CA THR A 218 30.37 42.71 -18.03
C THR A 218 30.82 43.63 -19.15
N ALA A 219 31.61 43.21 -20.13
CA ALA A 219 32.20 44.06 -21.17
C ALA A 219 31.28 45.07 -21.92
N ALA A 220 29.98 44.80 -22.10
CA ALA A 220 29.04 45.71 -22.79
C ALA A 220 28.30 46.66 -21.83
N ARG A 221 28.43 47.97 -22.08
CA ARG A 221 28.00 49.08 -21.20
C ARG A 221 27.10 50.05 -21.94
N VAL A 222 26.24 50.74 -21.19
CA VAL A 222 25.57 51.97 -21.64
C VAL A 222 26.39 53.16 -21.15
N PHE A 223 26.78 54.03 -22.08
CA PHE A 223 27.67 55.16 -21.85
C PHE A 223 26.91 56.47 -21.59
N SER A 224 25.76 56.68 -22.22
CA SER A 224 24.98 57.91 -22.06
C SER A 224 23.57 57.65 -21.55
N ALA A 225 23.03 58.58 -20.76
CA ALA A 225 21.62 58.57 -20.38
C ALA A 225 20.72 58.59 -21.63
N PRO A 226 19.62 57.80 -21.66
CA PRO A 226 18.70 57.82 -22.78
C PRO A 226 17.97 59.16 -22.92
N LYS A 227 17.77 59.58 -24.16
CA LYS A 227 16.93 60.73 -24.53
C LYS A 227 15.71 60.28 -25.30
N VAL A 228 14.56 60.92 -25.04
CA VAL A 228 13.28 60.66 -25.70
C VAL A 228 12.94 61.78 -26.69
N HIS A 229 12.28 61.41 -27.79
CA HIS A 229 11.82 62.32 -28.84
C HIS A 229 10.33 62.08 -29.10
N LEU A 230 9.48 63.05 -28.74
CA LEU A 230 8.01 62.96 -28.76
C LEU A 230 7.37 63.83 -29.87
N LEU A 231 6.16 63.43 -30.31
CA LEU A 231 5.27 64.18 -31.20
C LEU A 231 4.21 64.98 -30.40
N GLU A 232 3.55 65.96 -31.03
CA GLU A 232 2.45 66.73 -30.42
C GLU A 232 1.13 65.91 -30.40
N PRO A 233 0.28 66.00 -29.34
CA PRO A 233 -0.96 65.22 -29.23
C PRO A 233 -2.03 65.52 -30.30
N GLU A 234 -2.82 64.52 -30.73
CA GLU A 234 -3.91 64.66 -31.71
C GLU A 234 -5.19 65.28 -31.09
N ALA A 235 -5.96 66.09 -31.85
CA ALA A 235 -7.19 66.72 -31.37
C ALA A 235 -8.37 65.72 -31.24
N PRO A 236 -9.24 65.85 -30.22
CA PRO A 236 -10.34 64.90 -29.98
C PRO A 236 -11.51 65.07 -30.95
N VAL A 237 -12.17 63.95 -31.29
CA VAL A 237 -13.42 63.93 -32.06
C VAL A 237 -14.59 64.31 -31.15
N MET A 238 -15.45 65.23 -31.59
CA MET A 238 -16.48 65.85 -30.75
C MET A 238 -17.87 65.25 -30.95
N HIS A 239 -18.50 64.76 -29.88
CA HIS A 239 -19.87 64.22 -29.88
C HIS A 239 -20.85 65.01 -28.99
N PHE A 240 -21.74 65.78 -29.63
CA PHE A 240 -22.67 66.68 -28.94
C PHE A 240 -23.98 66.01 -28.52
N ARG A 241 -24.36 66.15 -27.24
CA ARG A 241 -25.58 65.53 -26.67
C ARG A 241 -26.41 66.49 -25.82
N TYR A 242 -27.67 66.13 -25.60
CA TYR A 242 -28.58 66.79 -24.65
C TYR A 242 -29.46 65.78 -23.90
N VAL A 243 -29.99 66.16 -22.75
CA VAL A 243 -30.98 65.37 -21.98
C VAL A 243 -32.16 66.23 -21.55
N GLU A 244 -33.37 65.67 -21.53
CA GLU A 244 -34.58 66.26 -20.94
C GLU A 244 -34.83 65.65 -19.55
N SER A 245 -34.99 66.47 -18.52
CA SER A 245 -35.39 66.00 -17.19
C SER A 245 -36.90 65.68 -17.13
N PRO A 246 -37.38 64.88 -16.16
CA PRO A 246 -38.80 64.56 -16.02
C PRO A 246 -39.71 65.79 -15.78
N ASP A 247 -39.10 66.91 -15.38
CA ASP A 247 -39.76 68.21 -15.16
C ASP A 247 -39.78 69.11 -16.42
N GLY A 248 -39.29 68.63 -17.58
CA GLY A 248 -39.31 69.34 -18.86
C GLY A 248 -38.16 70.34 -19.08
N VAL A 249 -37.01 70.14 -18.43
CA VAL A 249 -35.81 70.99 -18.56
C VAL A 249 -34.73 70.29 -19.38
N PHE A 250 -34.19 70.95 -20.40
CA PHE A 250 -33.16 70.41 -21.29
C PHE A 250 -31.76 70.87 -20.87
N ASN A 251 -30.77 69.97 -20.81
CA ASN A 251 -29.37 70.29 -20.48
C ASN A 251 -28.43 69.92 -21.65
N TYR A 252 -27.54 70.84 -22.06
CA TYR A 252 -26.61 70.69 -23.20
C TYR A 252 -25.51 71.77 -23.18
N PRO A 253 -24.42 71.66 -23.95
CA PRO A 253 -23.93 70.44 -24.58
C PRO A 253 -23.35 69.49 -23.54
N LEU A 254 -23.70 68.21 -23.63
CA LEU A 254 -23.16 67.13 -22.82
C LEU A 254 -22.19 66.28 -23.64
N PHE A 255 -21.09 65.88 -23.00
CA PHE A 255 -20.04 65.05 -23.59
C PHE A 255 -19.78 63.81 -22.73
N SER A 256 -19.32 62.75 -23.37
CA SER A 256 -19.00 61.47 -22.71
C SER A 256 -17.68 61.54 -21.94
N THR A 257 -16.80 62.47 -22.30
CA THR A 257 -15.47 62.59 -21.71
C THR A 257 -15.18 64.01 -21.23
N ASP A 258 -14.31 64.08 -20.23
CA ASP A 258 -13.78 65.33 -19.70
C ASP A 258 -12.97 66.09 -20.77
N GLU A 259 -12.24 65.36 -21.61
CA GLU A 259 -11.42 65.88 -22.69
C GLU A 259 -12.25 66.59 -23.76
N GLU A 260 -13.34 65.97 -24.24
CA GLU A 260 -14.27 66.62 -25.17
C GLU A 260 -14.83 67.93 -24.58
N ALA A 261 -15.30 67.90 -23.34
CA ALA A 261 -15.88 69.09 -22.69
C ALA A 261 -14.84 70.20 -22.50
N LYS A 262 -13.62 69.86 -22.08
CA LYS A 262 -12.52 70.82 -21.95
C LYS A 262 -12.08 71.37 -23.30
N TYR A 263 -11.98 70.53 -24.33
CA TYR A 263 -11.65 70.96 -25.68
C TYR A 263 -12.71 71.93 -26.22
N TYR A 264 -14.00 71.63 -26.01
CA TYR A 264 -15.09 72.56 -26.35
C TYR A 264 -14.93 73.91 -25.63
N HIS A 265 -14.65 73.89 -24.32
CA HIS A 265 -14.42 75.11 -23.55
C HIS A 265 -13.22 75.91 -24.07
N HIS A 266 -12.07 75.26 -24.26
CA HIS A 266 -10.83 75.86 -24.79
C HIS A 266 -11.10 76.62 -26.10
N ILE A 267 -11.77 75.97 -27.06
CA ILE A 267 -12.05 76.56 -28.38
C ILE A 267 -13.07 77.70 -28.28
N MET A 268 -14.12 77.57 -27.46
CA MET A 268 -15.18 78.57 -27.39
C MET A 268 -14.81 79.81 -26.58
N THR A 269 -13.90 79.69 -25.60
CA THR A 269 -13.55 80.78 -24.68
C THR A 269 -12.09 81.24 -24.77
N GLY A 270 -11.24 80.52 -25.52
CA GLY A 270 -9.83 80.85 -25.71
C GLY A 270 -8.94 80.62 -24.47
N HIS A 271 -9.38 79.82 -23.50
CA HIS A 271 -8.61 79.50 -22.30
C HIS A 271 -7.54 78.45 -22.60
N ALA A 272 -6.30 78.63 -22.12
CA ALA A 272 -5.20 77.69 -22.37
C ALA A 272 -5.50 76.23 -21.96
N GLU A 273 -6.25 76.03 -20.89
CA GLU A 273 -6.82 74.73 -20.49
C GLU A 273 -8.34 74.85 -20.34
N GLY A 274 -9.07 73.87 -20.88
CA GLY A 274 -10.52 73.80 -20.77
C GLY A 274 -11.01 73.50 -19.34
N VAL A 275 -12.28 73.80 -19.05
CA VAL A 275 -12.94 73.56 -17.75
C VAL A 275 -14.28 72.88 -17.99
N SER A 276 -14.62 71.92 -17.15
CA SER A 276 -15.77 71.01 -17.27
C SER A 276 -16.33 70.64 -15.90
N HIS A 277 -17.61 70.26 -15.86
CA HIS A 277 -18.33 69.77 -14.68
C HIS A 277 -18.96 68.40 -14.96
N GLN A 278 -19.04 67.55 -13.94
CA GLN A 278 -19.69 66.23 -14.04
C GLN A 278 -21.16 66.30 -13.66
N HIS A 279 -22.00 65.58 -14.42
CA HIS A 279 -23.43 65.46 -14.22
C HIS A 279 -23.86 63.99 -14.34
N VAL A 280 -24.72 63.55 -13.42
CA VAL A 280 -25.38 62.23 -13.48
C VAL A 280 -26.88 62.48 -13.35
N TYR A 281 -27.66 61.86 -14.24
CA TYR A 281 -29.12 61.95 -14.24
C TYR A 281 -29.70 60.63 -13.75
N VAL A 282 -30.59 60.71 -12.75
CA VAL A 282 -31.14 59.51 -12.05
C VAL A 282 -32.02 58.67 -12.98
N ASP A 283 -32.60 59.33 -13.97
CA ASP A 283 -33.46 58.77 -14.99
C ASP A 283 -32.70 58.37 -16.25
N ASP A 284 -31.37 58.59 -16.35
CA ASP A 284 -30.55 57.96 -17.39
C ASP A 284 -30.37 56.47 -17.06
N PRO A 285 -30.96 55.53 -17.84
CA PRO A 285 -30.87 54.10 -17.58
C PRO A 285 -29.44 53.56 -17.63
N THR A 286 -28.55 54.28 -18.30
CA THR A 286 -27.14 53.89 -18.43
C THR A 286 -26.30 54.34 -17.24
N GLY A 287 -26.83 55.23 -16.38
CA GLY A 287 -26.11 55.80 -15.24
C GLY A 287 -24.85 56.56 -15.66
N SER A 288 -24.81 57.05 -16.90
CA SER A 288 -23.60 57.65 -17.46
C SER A 288 -23.27 58.95 -16.75
N THR A 289 -21.99 59.14 -16.43
CA THR A 289 -21.46 60.44 -16.03
C THR A 289 -21.21 61.26 -17.28
N TRP A 290 -21.93 62.36 -17.42
CA TRP A 290 -21.79 63.30 -18.52
C TRP A 290 -20.96 64.51 -18.09
N PHE A 291 -20.13 65.01 -19.00
CA PHE A 291 -19.29 66.18 -18.79
C PHE A 291 -19.88 67.38 -19.52
N MET A 292 -20.03 68.49 -18.80
CA MET A 292 -20.60 69.74 -19.33
C MET A 292 -19.55 70.87 -19.24
N PRO A 293 -19.28 71.61 -20.33
CA PRO A 293 -18.22 72.64 -20.35
C PRO A 293 -18.60 73.88 -19.55
N ASP A 294 -17.70 74.35 -18.68
CA ASP A 294 -17.98 75.54 -17.87
C ASP A 294 -18.07 76.78 -18.76
N ASN A 295 -19.20 77.49 -18.77
CA ASN A 295 -19.47 78.73 -19.53
C ASN A 295 -20.02 78.60 -20.99
N GLY A 296 -20.81 77.57 -21.29
CA GLY A 296 -21.69 77.46 -22.49
C GLY A 296 -23.18 77.75 -22.19
N GLN A 297 -24.08 77.66 -23.19
CA GLN A 297 -25.54 77.63 -22.95
C GLN A 297 -25.90 76.27 -22.34
N MET A 298 -25.89 76.17 -21.01
CA MET A 298 -25.93 74.91 -20.22
C MET A 298 -27.32 74.26 -20.07
N SER A 299 -28.38 75.05 -20.24
CA SER A 299 -29.75 74.56 -20.12
C SER A 299 -30.73 75.38 -20.96
N GLY A 300 -31.88 74.79 -21.27
CA GLY A 300 -32.94 75.40 -22.05
C GLY A 300 -34.31 74.79 -21.77
N VAL A 301 -35.35 75.47 -22.25
CA VAL A 301 -36.76 75.01 -22.17
C VAL A 301 -37.20 74.24 -23.41
N ASN A 302 -36.30 74.04 -24.38
CA ASN A 302 -36.49 73.24 -25.59
C ASN A 302 -35.17 72.55 -25.94
N ALA A 303 -35.23 71.49 -26.74
CA ALA A 303 -34.06 70.83 -27.33
C ALA A 303 -33.18 71.81 -28.15
N PRO A 304 -31.85 71.63 -28.16
CA PRO A 304 -30.92 72.50 -28.89
C PRO A 304 -31.10 72.39 -30.40
N TYR A 305 -31.05 73.53 -31.12
CA TYR A 305 -31.14 73.59 -32.58
C TYR A 305 -30.21 74.67 -33.17
N ASN A 306 -29.65 74.41 -34.37
CA ASN A 306 -28.83 75.36 -35.15
C ASN A 306 -27.56 75.92 -34.47
N MET A 307 -26.91 75.19 -33.56
CA MET A 307 -25.63 75.63 -32.98
C MET A 307 -24.46 75.40 -33.95
N VAL A 308 -23.38 76.19 -33.80
CA VAL A 308 -22.17 76.11 -34.64
C VAL A 308 -20.94 76.02 -33.72
N PHE A 309 -20.03 75.08 -34.00
CA PHE A 309 -18.76 74.89 -33.30
C PHE A 309 -17.60 74.88 -34.31
N ASN A 310 -16.58 75.72 -34.07
CA ASN A 310 -15.43 75.91 -34.95
C ASN A 310 -15.80 76.09 -36.45
N GLY A 311 -16.87 76.84 -36.72
CA GLY A 311 -17.37 77.12 -38.08
C GLY A 311 -18.23 76.04 -38.73
N GLN A 312 -18.48 74.90 -38.05
CA GLN A 312 -19.33 73.81 -38.53
C GLN A 312 -20.66 73.76 -37.77
N THR A 313 -21.77 73.43 -38.45
CA THR A 313 -23.08 73.21 -37.79
C THR A 313 -23.04 71.94 -36.94
N VAL A 314 -23.53 72.05 -35.69
CA VAL A 314 -23.57 70.97 -34.72
C VAL A 314 -24.88 70.20 -34.82
N LEU A 315 -24.80 68.87 -34.82
CA LEU A 315 -25.94 67.97 -34.67
C LEU A 315 -25.91 67.36 -33.26
N PHE A 316 -27.05 67.42 -32.58
CA PHE A 316 -27.20 66.93 -31.22
C PHE A 316 -27.93 65.59 -31.17
N THR A 317 -27.47 64.70 -30.29
CA THR A 317 -28.17 63.44 -29.96
C THR A 317 -28.83 63.53 -28.58
N GLU A 318 -30.08 63.09 -28.47
CA GLU A 318 -30.81 63.03 -27.19
C GLU A 318 -30.41 61.82 -26.36
N ILE A 319 -30.20 62.03 -25.05
CA ILE A 319 -30.03 60.96 -24.05
C ILE A 319 -31.42 60.48 -23.63
N THR A 320 -31.69 59.18 -23.77
CA THR A 320 -32.99 58.57 -23.44
C THR A 320 -33.14 58.33 -21.93
N THR A 321 -34.30 58.62 -21.33
CA THR A 321 -34.56 58.48 -19.88
C THR A 321 -35.67 57.47 -19.53
N LEU A 322 -35.68 56.99 -18.27
CA LEU A 322 -36.61 56.01 -17.69
C LEU A 322 -37.90 56.64 -17.13
N SER A 323 -38.97 55.83 -16.97
CA SER A 323 -40.23 56.25 -16.35
C SER A 323 -40.27 55.95 -14.84
N ASP A 324 -41.14 56.62 -14.07
CA ASP A 324 -41.29 56.40 -12.61
C ASP A 324 -41.61 54.94 -12.23
N ALA A 325 -42.30 54.19 -13.10
CA ALA A 325 -42.62 52.78 -12.88
C ALA A 325 -41.36 51.88 -12.92
N ASP A 326 -40.30 52.34 -13.58
CA ASP A 326 -39.01 51.66 -13.69
C ASP A 326 -38.11 51.93 -12.46
N LEU A 327 -38.55 52.75 -11.49
CA LEU A 327 -37.80 53.14 -10.28
C LEU A 327 -38.21 52.34 -9.01
N VAL A 328 -39.13 51.38 -9.13
CA VAL A 328 -39.43 50.38 -8.08
C VAL A 328 -38.21 49.46 -7.91
N PRO A 329 -37.82 49.04 -6.69
CA PRO A 329 -36.64 48.20 -6.51
C PRO A 329 -36.81 46.91 -7.29
N THR A 330 -35.79 46.50 -8.04
CA THR A 330 -35.83 45.21 -8.73
C THR A 330 -36.05 44.08 -7.72
N ALA A 331 -36.94 43.15 -8.05
CA ALA A 331 -37.15 41.94 -7.28
C ALA A 331 -35.80 41.26 -6.98
N PHE A 332 -35.69 40.60 -5.84
CA PHE A 332 -34.49 39.85 -5.53
C PHE A 332 -34.24 38.79 -6.60
N SER A 333 -33.08 38.83 -7.24
CA SER A 333 -32.59 37.81 -8.17
C SER A 333 -31.22 37.34 -7.69
N GLY A 334 -31.22 36.34 -6.82
CA GLY A 334 -30.02 35.62 -6.41
C GLY A 334 -29.99 34.22 -7.02
N PRO A 335 -28.84 33.55 -7.02
CA PRO A 335 -28.80 32.12 -7.32
C PRO A 335 -29.56 31.34 -6.24
N ASP A 336 -30.00 30.15 -6.58
CA ASP A 336 -30.33 29.15 -5.56
C ASP A 336 -29.04 28.79 -4.80
N TYR A 337 -29.15 28.59 -3.50
CA TYR A 337 -28.01 28.30 -2.65
C TYR A 337 -28.01 26.83 -2.28
N SER A 338 -26.88 26.17 -2.50
CA SER A 338 -26.62 24.82 -2.01
C SER A 338 -25.57 24.93 -0.90
N VAL A 339 -25.90 24.46 0.28
CA VAL A 339 -25.02 24.48 1.46
C VAL A 339 -25.01 23.09 2.09
N ASP A 340 -23.90 22.71 2.70
CA ASP A 340 -23.84 21.45 3.41
C ASP A 340 -24.50 21.59 4.79
N GLU A 341 -25.14 20.54 5.27
CA GLU A 341 -25.74 20.52 6.61
C GLU A 341 -24.73 20.88 7.71
N LEU A 342 -25.22 21.46 8.81
CA LEU A 342 -24.42 21.87 9.97
C LEU A 342 -23.30 22.89 9.67
N THR A 343 -23.24 23.44 8.46
CA THR A 343 -22.26 24.48 8.10
C THR A 343 -22.83 25.89 8.31
N ALA A 344 -21.92 26.86 8.46
CA ALA A 344 -22.29 28.25 8.62
C ALA A 344 -22.85 28.83 7.30
N VAL A 345 -24.05 29.39 7.36
CA VAL A 345 -24.70 30.05 6.23
C VAL A 345 -24.58 31.55 6.41
N ASN A 346 -24.10 32.24 5.37
CA ASN A 346 -23.98 33.69 5.34
C ASN A 346 -24.38 34.21 3.95
N ILE A 347 -25.69 34.39 3.74
CA ILE A 347 -26.25 34.77 2.45
C ILE A 347 -26.60 36.25 2.48
N GLN A 348 -26.01 37.00 1.54
CA GLN A 348 -26.31 38.41 1.35
C GLN A 348 -27.51 38.57 0.41
N THR A 349 -28.58 39.19 0.92
CA THR A 349 -29.84 39.44 0.19
C THR A 349 -29.94 40.87 -0.35
N GLN A 350 -29.05 41.77 0.10
CA GLN A 350 -28.93 43.14 -0.40
C GLN A 350 -27.49 43.69 -0.20
N PRO A 351 -27.00 44.64 -1.02
CA PRO A 351 -25.78 45.41 -0.78
C PRO A 351 -25.81 46.23 0.52
N GLN A 352 -24.67 46.61 1.08
CA GLN A 352 -24.60 47.32 2.37
C GLN A 352 -25.28 48.70 2.36
N ASP A 353 -25.35 49.35 1.18
CA ASP A 353 -25.91 50.68 0.98
C ASP A 353 -27.07 50.66 -0.02
N THR A 354 -28.28 50.32 0.45
CA THR A 354 -29.50 50.32 -0.37
C THR A 354 -30.50 51.38 0.07
N SER A 355 -31.17 52.02 -0.90
CA SER A 355 -32.26 52.97 -0.67
C SER A 355 -33.63 52.31 -0.44
N TYR A 356 -33.67 50.98 -0.38
CA TYR A 356 -34.84 50.15 -0.13
C TYR A 356 -34.62 49.26 1.10
N SER A 357 -35.73 48.83 1.73
CA SER A 357 -35.75 47.88 2.85
C SER A 357 -36.03 46.46 2.36
N THR A 358 -35.44 45.45 3.02
CA THR A 358 -35.61 44.03 2.67
C THR A 358 -36.18 43.23 3.84
N SER A 359 -37.17 42.37 3.58
CA SER A 359 -37.68 41.35 4.50
C SER A 359 -37.57 39.95 3.89
N VAL A 360 -37.37 38.95 4.73
CA VAL A 360 -37.13 37.55 4.32
C VAL A 360 -38.07 36.61 5.10
N THR A 361 -38.70 35.67 4.39
CA THR A 361 -39.57 34.63 4.96
C THR A 361 -39.28 33.27 4.30
N GLY A 362 -39.75 32.17 4.89
CA GLY A 362 -39.51 30.81 4.37
C GLY A 362 -38.17 30.18 4.77
N LEU A 363 -37.46 30.77 5.74
CA LEU A 363 -36.22 30.22 6.28
C LEU A 363 -36.47 29.01 7.20
N PRO A 364 -35.59 27.99 7.19
CA PRO A 364 -35.56 26.97 8.24
C PRO A 364 -35.28 27.60 9.61
N SER A 365 -35.75 26.97 10.69
CA SER A 365 -35.74 27.54 12.05
C SER A 365 -34.36 27.86 12.61
N THR A 366 -33.31 27.27 12.07
CA THR A 366 -31.91 27.49 12.46
C THR A 366 -31.24 28.68 11.73
N LEU A 367 -31.90 29.25 10.73
CA LEU A 367 -31.47 30.45 10.00
C LEU A 367 -32.34 31.65 10.35
N THR A 368 -31.71 32.81 10.48
CA THR A 368 -32.40 34.06 10.83
C THR A 368 -32.04 35.17 9.85
N ASN A 369 -32.98 36.09 9.62
CA ASN A 369 -32.67 37.37 8.98
C ASN A 369 -31.99 38.26 10.02
N ALA A 370 -30.66 38.37 9.95
CA ALA A 370 -29.82 39.06 10.92
C ALA A 370 -29.90 40.60 10.82
N GLY A 371 -30.69 41.14 9.88
CA GLY A 371 -30.76 42.56 9.57
C GLY A 371 -29.64 42.99 8.61
N GLY A 372 -29.77 44.20 8.05
CA GLY A 372 -28.84 44.69 7.01
C GLY A 372 -28.89 43.91 5.69
N GLY A 373 -29.92 43.05 5.52
CA GLY A 373 -30.08 42.16 4.37
C GLY A 373 -29.15 40.94 4.38
N MET A 374 -28.81 40.42 5.55
CA MET A 374 -28.07 39.16 5.70
C MET A 374 -28.95 38.05 6.29
N ILE A 375 -28.90 36.87 5.69
CA ILE A 375 -29.39 35.63 6.29
C ILE A 375 -28.19 34.94 6.94
N GLN A 376 -28.27 34.68 8.24
CA GLN A 376 -27.20 34.07 9.01
C GLN A 376 -27.71 32.96 9.93
N GLY A 377 -26.85 31.98 10.17
CA GLY A 377 -27.08 30.89 11.10
C GLY A 377 -26.31 29.65 10.69
N THR A 378 -26.76 28.50 11.15
CA THR A 378 -26.22 27.20 10.78
C THR A 378 -27.27 26.44 10.00
N ALA A 379 -26.89 25.84 8.87
CA ALA A 379 -27.78 25.00 8.09
C ALA A 379 -28.31 23.84 8.98
N PRO A 380 -29.61 23.51 8.91
CA PRO A 380 -30.16 22.39 9.67
C PRO A 380 -29.52 21.06 9.26
N GLU A 381 -29.57 20.07 10.14
CA GLU A 381 -29.25 18.68 9.81
C GLU A 381 -30.31 18.11 8.86
N VAL A 382 -29.88 17.37 7.84
CA VAL A 382 -30.76 16.64 6.93
C VAL A 382 -30.83 15.20 7.43
N THR A 383 -32.02 14.75 7.83
CA THR A 383 -32.15 13.40 8.39
C THR A 383 -31.93 12.31 7.33
N GLY A 384 -31.16 11.27 7.67
CA GLY A 384 -30.89 10.12 6.80
C GLY A 384 -29.48 10.14 6.23
N ASP A 385 -29.23 9.39 5.15
CA ASP A 385 -27.96 9.42 4.40
C ASP A 385 -28.09 10.11 3.05
N ASN A 386 -26.96 10.45 2.44
CA ASN A 386 -26.86 11.21 1.20
C ASN A 386 -27.27 10.45 -0.08
N VAL A 387 -27.73 9.19 0.05
CA VAL A 387 -28.32 8.39 -1.04
C VAL A 387 -29.83 8.30 -0.87
N ALA A 388 -30.32 7.95 0.33
CA ALA A 388 -31.74 7.81 0.63
C ALA A 388 -32.45 9.16 0.80
N ASN A 389 -31.76 10.15 1.34
CA ASN A 389 -32.22 11.54 1.42
C ASN A 389 -31.06 12.51 1.12
N PRO A 390 -30.76 12.74 -0.18
CA PRO A 390 -29.58 13.52 -0.59
C PRO A 390 -29.62 14.99 -0.16
N SER A 391 -30.81 15.58 0.02
CA SER A 391 -30.94 16.99 0.41
C SER A 391 -32.37 17.37 0.81
N ASP A 392 -32.52 18.34 1.70
CA ASP A 392 -33.78 19.04 1.95
C ASP A 392 -33.78 20.43 1.27
N SER A 393 -34.92 20.88 0.74
CA SER A 393 -35.04 22.18 0.04
C SER A 393 -36.05 23.11 0.71
N PHE A 394 -35.68 24.39 0.85
CA PHE A 394 -36.49 25.45 1.44
C PHE A 394 -36.65 26.61 0.46
N THR A 395 -37.88 26.96 0.09
CA THR A 395 -38.15 28.13 -0.75
C THR A 395 -38.16 29.40 0.09
N VAL A 396 -37.15 30.23 -0.08
CA VAL A 396 -36.97 31.49 0.65
C VAL A 396 -37.52 32.66 -0.18
N THR A 397 -38.37 33.47 0.43
CA THR A 397 -38.97 34.65 -0.19
C THR A 397 -38.32 35.93 0.33
N VAL A 398 -37.88 36.79 -0.59
CA VAL A 398 -37.24 38.08 -0.31
C VAL A 398 -38.10 39.21 -0.88
N THR A 399 -38.54 40.14 -0.02
CA THR A 399 -39.37 41.29 -0.41
C THR A 399 -38.58 42.58 -0.24
N ARG A 400 -38.52 43.43 -1.28
CA ARG A 400 -37.81 44.72 -1.29
C ARG A 400 -38.80 45.87 -1.43
N THR A 401 -38.60 46.97 -0.70
CA THR A 401 -39.55 48.12 -0.66
C THR A 401 -38.85 49.48 -0.57
N ASN A 402 -39.18 50.42 -1.46
CA ASN A 402 -38.79 51.85 -1.38
C ASN A 402 -40.02 52.79 -1.44
N SER A 403 -39.78 54.10 -1.60
CA SER A 403 -40.83 55.13 -1.72
C SER A 403 -41.68 55.05 -3.00
N TYR A 404 -41.21 54.34 -4.03
CA TYR A 404 -41.87 54.20 -5.33
C TYR A 404 -42.64 52.87 -5.47
N GLY A 405 -42.39 51.86 -4.62
CA GLY A 405 -43.16 50.60 -4.56
C GLY A 405 -42.44 49.41 -3.89
N SER A 406 -43.03 48.22 -3.98
CA SER A 406 -42.47 46.94 -3.48
C SER A 406 -42.35 45.88 -4.58
N SER A 407 -41.36 45.00 -4.47
CA SER A 407 -41.14 43.85 -5.35
C SER A 407 -40.79 42.59 -4.54
N VAL A 408 -41.06 41.41 -5.11
CA VAL A 408 -40.86 40.09 -4.47
C VAL A 408 -40.02 39.20 -5.38
N GLY A 409 -38.99 38.57 -4.82
CA GLY A 409 -38.21 37.51 -5.47
C GLY A 409 -38.08 36.28 -4.55
N THR A 410 -37.77 35.13 -5.12
CA THR A 410 -37.60 33.87 -4.41
C THR A 410 -36.32 33.17 -4.85
N PHE A 411 -35.73 32.38 -3.96
CA PHE A 411 -34.68 31.42 -4.29
C PHE A 411 -34.87 30.15 -3.46
N ASP A 412 -34.37 29.03 -3.94
CA ASP A 412 -34.34 27.79 -3.19
C ASP A 412 -33.02 27.64 -2.43
N LEU A 413 -33.12 27.29 -1.15
CA LEU A 413 -32.00 26.88 -0.32
C LEU A 413 -32.03 25.35 -0.21
N THR A 414 -31.10 24.69 -0.88
CA THR A 414 -30.87 23.25 -0.77
C THR A 414 -29.81 22.99 0.30
N VAL A 415 -30.16 22.21 1.31
CA VAL A 415 -29.21 21.73 2.31
C VAL A 415 -28.81 20.31 1.92
N ASN A 416 -27.54 20.10 1.59
CA ASN A 416 -27.00 18.81 1.20
C ASN A 416 -26.76 17.96 2.44
N ASN A 417 -27.21 16.71 2.37
CA ASN A 417 -26.85 15.70 3.35
C ASN A 417 -25.40 15.24 3.07
N LEU A 418 -24.53 15.36 4.07
CA LEU A 418 -23.14 14.89 3.98
C LEU A 418 -22.95 13.52 4.62
N THR A 419 -23.95 13.01 5.33
CA THR A 419 -23.92 11.70 5.96
C THR A 419 -23.84 10.63 4.88
N ALA A 420 -22.65 10.06 4.68
CA ALA A 420 -22.46 8.95 3.75
C ALA A 420 -23.31 7.73 4.18
N PRO A 421 -23.71 6.85 3.24
CA PRO A 421 -24.38 5.61 3.61
C PRO A 421 -23.39 4.80 4.44
N SER A 422 -23.86 4.21 5.53
CA SER A 422 -23.04 3.30 6.31
C SER A 422 -22.56 2.16 5.40
N THR A 423 -21.27 1.85 5.47
CA THR A 423 -20.67 0.72 4.75
C THR A 423 -20.22 -0.31 5.76
N LEU A 424 -20.37 -1.59 5.43
CA LEU A 424 -19.77 -2.64 6.26
C LEU A 424 -18.26 -2.42 6.41
N PRO A 425 -17.66 -2.80 7.55
CA PRO A 425 -16.21 -2.73 7.74
C PRO A 425 -15.49 -3.57 6.68
N THR A 426 -14.26 -3.18 6.35
CA THR A 426 -13.43 -3.93 5.38
C THR A 426 -13.29 -5.39 5.81
N GLY A 427 -13.50 -6.31 4.87
CA GLY A 427 -13.45 -7.76 5.12
C GLY A 427 -14.83 -8.41 5.25
N PHE A 428 -15.90 -7.64 5.49
CA PHE A 428 -17.25 -8.17 5.58
C PHE A 428 -18.04 -7.92 4.29
N THR A 429 -18.84 -8.92 3.87
CA THR A 429 -19.69 -8.82 2.68
C THR A 429 -21.13 -9.14 3.04
N GLN A 430 -22.05 -8.20 2.78
CA GLN A 430 -23.47 -8.42 3.04
C GLN A 430 -24.04 -9.42 2.03
N LEU A 431 -24.69 -10.47 2.51
CA LEU A 431 -25.37 -11.46 1.67
C LEU A 431 -26.89 -11.23 1.66
N ALA A 432 -27.48 -10.82 2.79
CA ALA A 432 -28.90 -10.51 2.91
C ALA A 432 -29.20 -9.59 4.10
N GLY A 433 -30.38 -8.93 4.07
CA GLY A 433 -30.93 -8.15 5.17
C GLY A 433 -30.38 -6.71 5.30
N SER A 434 -30.23 -6.25 6.53
CA SER A 434 -29.75 -4.92 6.95
C SER A 434 -28.61 -5.01 7.98
N PHE A 435 -27.93 -3.90 8.18
CA PHE A 435 -27.01 -3.69 9.29
C PHE A 435 -27.18 -2.27 9.82
N THR A 436 -26.77 -2.07 11.07
CA THR A 436 -26.80 -0.77 11.75
C THR A 436 -25.37 -0.43 12.17
N ASP A 437 -24.86 0.69 11.67
CA ASP A 437 -23.65 1.32 12.24
C ASP A 437 -24.06 2.09 13.50
N ASN A 438 -23.46 1.73 14.63
CA ASN A 438 -23.82 2.31 15.92
C ASN A 438 -23.16 3.67 16.19
N GLY A 439 -22.29 4.14 15.29
CA GLY A 439 -21.59 5.43 15.41
C GLY A 439 -20.46 5.46 16.45
N ASP A 440 -20.18 4.33 17.12
CA ASP A 440 -19.08 4.15 18.07
C ASP A 440 -17.93 3.27 17.50
N GLY A 441 -17.97 3.00 16.19
CA GLY A 441 -17.05 2.10 15.51
C GLY A 441 -17.46 0.62 15.55
N THR A 442 -18.63 0.30 16.11
CA THR A 442 -19.23 -1.04 16.03
C THR A 442 -20.38 -1.08 15.03
N VAL A 443 -20.53 -2.24 14.38
CA VAL A 443 -21.62 -2.49 13.44
C VAL A 443 -22.41 -3.68 13.95
N THR A 444 -23.72 -3.54 14.04
CA THR A 444 -24.61 -4.63 14.41
C THR A 444 -25.37 -5.15 13.20
N VAL A 445 -25.55 -6.46 13.13
CA VAL A 445 -26.42 -7.10 12.15
C VAL A 445 -27.71 -7.50 12.85
N ASP A 446 -28.85 -7.15 12.27
CA ASP A 446 -30.17 -7.27 12.90
C ASP A 446 -31.21 -7.88 11.95
N ASN A 447 -32.42 -8.11 12.44
CA ASN A 447 -33.61 -8.35 11.62
C ASN A 447 -33.50 -9.39 10.48
N SER A 448 -32.96 -10.57 10.76
CA SER A 448 -32.83 -11.66 9.77
C SER A 448 -31.80 -11.37 8.67
N SER A 449 -30.63 -10.88 9.07
CA SER A 449 -29.55 -10.50 8.16
C SER A 449 -28.43 -11.50 8.15
N VAL A 450 -27.67 -11.51 7.05
CA VAL A 450 -26.58 -12.44 6.80
C VAL A 450 -25.39 -11.69 6.23
N VAL A 451 -24.24 -11.87 6.88
CA VAL A 451 -22.98 -11.24 6.48
C VAL A 451 -21.89 -12.29 6.45
N GLN A 452 -21.18 -12.37 5.33
CA GLN A 452 -19.96 -13.15 5.21
C GLN A 452 -18.81 -12.40 5.90
N THR A 453 -18.02 -13.14 6.67
CA THR A 453 -16.81 -12.65 7.34
C THR A 453 -15.60 -12.67 6.40
N ASP A 454 -14.48 -12.13 6.88
CA ASP A 454 -13.18 -12.21 6.20
C ASP A 454 -12.43 -13.53 6.44
N LEU A 455 -13.06 -14.48 7.14
CA LEU A 455 -12.45 -15.76 7.49
C LEU A 455 -12.93 -16.88 6.56
N ASP A 456 -11.95 -17.57 5.97
CA ASP A 456 -12.18 -18.80 5.20
C ASP A 456 -11.60 -20.02 5.92
N LEU A 457 -12.43 -21.00 6.21
CA LEU A 457 -12.01 -22.26 6.82
C LEU A 457 -11.37 -23.18 5.77
N ALA A 458 -10.05 -23.17 5.69
CA ALA A 458 -9.30 -24.04 4.78
C ALA A 458 -9.29 -25.51 5.22
N VAL A 459 -9.00 -26.42 4.29
CA VAL A 459 -8.85 -27.87 4.57
C VAL A 459 -7.77 -28.09 5.62
N GLY A 460 -8.05 -28.95 6.60
CA GLY A 460 -7.17 -29.26 7.72
C GLY A 460 -7.17 -28.20 8.84
N LYS A 461 -8.05 -27.20 8.77
CA LYS A 461 -8.12 -26.11 9.76
C LYS A 461 -9.35 -26.23 10.67
N ARG A 462 -9.23 -25.58 11.82
CA ARG A 462 -10.24 -25.41 12.86
C ARG A 462 -10.38 -23.93 13.18
N VAL A 463 -11.60 -23.39 13.15
CA VAL A 463 -11.91 -22.08 13.73
C VAL A 463 -12.39 -22.27 15.17
N ILE A 464 -11.91 -21.43 16.08
CA ILE A 464 -12.23 -21.41 17.50
C ILE A 464 -13.11 -20.20 17.79
N ILE A 465 -14.22 -20.45 18.48
CA ILE A 465 -15.20 -19.47 18.93
C ILE A 465 -15.26 -19.52 20.46
N PRO A 466 -14.45 -18.71 21.16
CA PRO A 466 -14.43 -18.71 22.61
C PRO A 466 -15.78 -18.30 23.20
N ASN A 467 -16.13 -18.83 24.37
CA ASN A 467 -17.32 -18.39 25.11
C ASN A 467 -17.30 -16.87 25.39
N THR A 468 -16.13 -16.31 25.72
CA THR A 468 -15.95 -14.87 25.94
C THR A 468 -16.25 -14.02 24.70
N TRP A 469 -16.06 -14.56 23.49
CA TRP A 469 -16.45 -13.89 22.26
C TRP A 469 -17.98 -13.78 22.15
N ALA A 470 -18.70 -14.85 22.47
CA ALA A 470 -20.16 -14.82 22.47
C ALA A 470 -20.72 -13.90 23.56
N GLU A 471 -20.09 -13.86 24.74
CA GLU A 471 -20.47 -12.97 25.85
C GLU A 471 -20.32 -11.49 25.51
N ALA A 472 -19.33 -11.13 24.69
CA ALA A 472 -19.10 -9.76 24.27
C ALA A 472 -19.92 -9.35 23.04
N ASN A 473 -20.09 -10.26 22.07
CA ASN A 473 -20.54 -9.89 20.73
C ASN A 473 -21.92 -10.44 20.35
N VAL A 474 -22.45 -11.41 21.11
CA VAL A 474 -23.73 -12.06 20.78
C VAL A 474 -24.75 -11.85 21.90
N LEU A 475 -24.46 -12.36 23.09
CA LEU A 475 -25.43 -12.40 24.19
C LEU A 475 -26.02 -11.03 24.59
N PRO A 476 -25.25 -9.93 24.65
CA PRO A 476 -25.79 -8.62 25.00
C PRO A 476 -26.81 -8.05 24.01
N TYR A 477 -26.80 -8.58 22.77
CA TYR A 477 -27.58 -8.08 21.64
C TYR A 477 -28.82 -8.94 21.34
N LEU A 478 -29.05 -9.99 22.12
CA LEU A 478 -30.26 -10.81 22.00
C LEU A 478 -31.42 -10.17 22.78
N ASP A 479 -32.57 -9.96 22.12
CA ASP A 479 -33.79 -9.53 22.80
C ASP A 479 -34.50 -10.71 23.48
N HIS A 480 -34.41 -10.74 24.81
CA HIS A 480 -35.04 -11.75 25.66
C HIS A 480 -36.56 -11.63 25.79
N ASN A 481 -37.19 -10.64 25.14
CA ASN A 481 -38.65 -10.49 25.08
C ASN A 481 -39.25 -11.08 23.79
N VAL A 482 -38.41 -11.52 22.84
CA VAL A 482 -38.84 -12.07 21.55
C VAL A 482 -38.45 -13.54 21.46
N SER A 483 -39.40 -14.41 21.13
CA SER A 483 -39.21 -15.87 21.13
C SER A 483 -38.26 -16.39 20.04
N GLU A 484 -37.95 -15.59 19.03
CA GLU A 484 -37.11 -15.97 17.91
C GLU A 484 -35.73 -15.28 17.88
N SER A 485 -35.37 -14.56 18.94
CA SER A 485 -34.10 -13.84 19.01
C SER A 485 -32.90 -14.80 18.99
N LYS A 486 -32.27 -14.91 17.81
CA LYS A 486 -31.20 -15.87 17.55
C LYS A 486 -30.06 -15.24 16.78
N ALA A 487 -28.85 -15.74 17.04
CA ALA A 487 -27.64 -15.44 16.30
C ALA A 487 -26.90 -16.73 15.95
N PHE A 488 -26.25 -16.75 14.79
CA PHE A 488 -25.59 -17.89 14.19
C PHE A 488 -24.17 -17.51 13.75
N PHE A 489 -23.24 -18.45 13.90
CA PHE A 489 -21.89 -18.38 13.33
C PHE A 489 -21.55 -19.74 12.72
N GLY A 490 -21.24 -19.79 11.43
CA GLY A 490 -21.06 -21.07 10.75
C GLY A 490 -20.66 -20.99 9.29
N ILE A 491 -20.65 -22.15 8.65
CA ILE A 491 -20.50 -22.34 7.20
C ILE A 491 -21.91 -22.45 6.63
N ALA A 492 -22.25 -21.52 5.73
CA ALA A 492 -23.51 -21.55 4.99
C ALA A 492 -23.63 -22.83 4.15
N ASP A 493 -24.84 -23.31 3.88
CA ASP A 493 -25.14 -24.37 2.91
C ASP A 493 -24.58 -24.00 1.50
N VAL A 494 -24.47 -24.97 0.60
CA VAL A 494 -24.08 -24.75 -0.79
C VAL A 494 -25.16 -23.98 -1.56
N SER A 495 -26.41 -24.06 -1.11
CA SER A 495 -27.57 -23.35 -1.68
C SER A 495 -28.49 -22.83 -0.58
N PRO A 496 -27.97 -21.95 0.30
CA PRO A 496 -28.75 -21.42 1.42
C PRO A 496 -29.85 -20.51 0.89
N ASN A 497 -31.02 -20.51 1.55
CA ASN A 497 -32.13 -19.66 1.14
C ASN A 497 -32.23 -18.41 2.00
N TRP A 498 -31.30 -17.45 1.82
CA TRP A 498 -31.34 -16.19 2.58
C TRP A 498 -32.56 -15.29 2.34
N SER A 499 -33.46 -15.67 1.44
CA SER A 499 -34.73 -14.97 1.25
C SER A 499 -35.79 -15.35 2.28
N ASP A 500 -35.60 -16.46 2.99
CA ASP A 500 -36.33 -16.78 4.21
C ASP A 500 -35.53 -16.39 5.46
N THR A 501 -36.13 -16.55 6.64
CA THR A 501 -35.44 -16.23 7.90
C THR A 501 -34.39 -17.30 8.21
N PRO A 502 -33.13 -16.95 8.48
CA PRO A 502 -32.05 -17.92 8.68
C PRO A 502 -32.44 -19.05 9.64
N ASP A 503 -32.32 -20.28 9.16
CA ASP A 503 -32.65 -21.48 9.89
C ASP A 503 -31.41 -22.33 10.16
N LEU A 504 -31.37 -22.94 11.35
CA LEU A 504 -30.21 -23.69 11.82
C LEU A 504 -29.90 -24.92 10.96
N HIS A 505 -30.92 -25.51 10.33
CA HIS A 505 -30.82 -26.83 9.70
C HIS A 505 -30.75 -26.79 8.19
N THR A 506 -31.35 -25.79 7.54
CA THR A 506 -31.46 -25.74 6.07
C THR A 506 -30.50 -24.76 5.42
N ASP A 507 -29.96 -23.80 6.18
CA ASP A 507 -29.10 -22.74 5.62
C ASP A 507 -27.63 -22.91 5.98
N PHE A 508 -27.27 -23.91 6.78
CA PHE A 508 -25.90 -24.13 7.26
C PHE A 508 -25.46 -25.59 7.19
N ASP A 509 -24.30 -25.83 6.60
CA ASP A 509 -23.63 -27.14 6.66
C ASP A 509 -22.97 -27.37 8.03
N ALA A 510 -22.58 -26.31 8.74
CA ALA A 510 -21.98 -26.40 10.07
C ALA A 510 -22.14 -25.09 10.85
N VAL A 511 -22.73 -25.13 12.05
CA VAL A 511 -23.13 -23.89 12.73
C VAL A 511 -23.20 -24.03 14.25
N ALA A 512 -22.78 -22.96 14.92
CA ALA A 512 -23.06 -22.68 16.33
C ALA A 512 -24.14 -21.58 16.44
N ARG A 513 -25.06 -21.73 17.39
CA ARG A 513 -26.20 -20.81 17.58
C ARG A 513 -26.44 -20.46 19.03
N TRP A 514 -26.78 -19.20 19.27
CA TRP A 514 -27.30 -18.66 20.53
C TRP A 514 -28.75 -18.21 20.35
N GLU A 515 -29.63 -18.56 21.29
CA GLU A 515 -31.07 -18.22 21.26
C GLU A 515 -31.51 -17.68 22.63
N ALA A 516 -32.16 -16.52 22.66
CA ALA A 516 -32.75 -15.99 23.88
C ALA A 516 -33.96 -16.84 24.31
N VAL A 517 -34.11 -17.08 25.62
CA VAL A 517 -35.27 -17.83 26.15
C VAL A 517 -36.14 -16.94 27.03
N ASN A 518 -35.52 -16.27 27.98
CA ASN A 518 -36.14 -15.29 28.88
C ASN A 518 -35.04 -14.45 29.52
N ALA A 519 -35.39 -13.44 30.32
CA ALA A 519 -34.45 -12.50 30.91
C ALA A 519 -33.31 -13.12 31.77
N THR A 520 -33.37 -14.41 32.09
CA THR A 520 -32.35 -15.10 32.91
C THR A 520 -31.72 -16.32 32.22
N SER A 521 -32.03 -16.60 30.96
CA SER A 521 -31.49 -17.77 30.26
C SER A 521 -31.43 -17.62 28.74
N HIS A 522 -30.47 -18.34 28.14
CA HIS A 522 -30.33 -18.52 26.70
C HIS A 522 -30.04 -20.01 26.39
N LYS A 523 -30.16 -20.40 25.12
CA LYS A 523 -29.70 -21.71 24.63
C LYS A 523 -28.45 -21.56 23.80
N GLN A 524 -27.49 -22.45 23.98
CA GLN A 524 -26.37 -22.66 23.06
C GLN A 524 -26.56 -23.97 22.30
N SER A 525 -26.38 -23.96 20.99
CA SER A 525 -26.71 -25.09 20.11
C SER A 525 -25.63 -25.28 19.04
N MET A 526 -25.47 -26.51 18.57
CA MET A 526 -24.63 -26.85 17.41
C MET A 526 -25.39 -27.79 16.48
N SER A 527 -25.15 -27.66 15.18
CA SER A 527 -25.71 -28.49 14.11
C SER A 527 -24.73 -28.60 12.94
N VAL A 528 -24.91 -29.65 12.14
CA VAL A 528 -24.25 -29.84 10.84
C VAL A 528 -25.26 -30.45 9.87
N GLY A 529 -25.27 -29.96 8.63
CA GLY A 529 -26.22 -30.33 7.57
C GLY A 529 -27.68 -30.40 8.03
N ASP A 530 -28.43 -31.31 7.40
CA ASP A 530 -29.85 -31.57 7.66
C ASP A 530 -30.14 -32.36 8.96
N LEU A 531 -29.19 -32.43 9.92
CA LEU A 531 -29.40 -33.24 11.13
C LEU A 531 -30.67 -32.79 11.89
N THR A 532 -31.69 -33.64 11.86
CA THR A 532 -32.97 -33.42 12.55
C THR A 532 -32.79 -33.59 14.06
N GLY A 533 -32.37 -32.52 14.74
CA GLY A 533 -32.23 -32.47 16.18
C GLY A 533 -31.00 -31.68 16.61
N ALA A 534 -31.14 -30.36 16.73
CA ALA A 534 -30.04 -29.54 17.20
C ALA A 534 -29.69 -29.86 18.66
N ASN A 535 -28.39 -29.92 18.95
CA ASN A 535 -27.89 -30.29 20.27
C ASN A 535 -27.94 -29.08 21.21
N HIS A 536 -29.15 -28.71 21.61
CA HIS A 536 -29.44 -27.56 22.44
C HIS A 536 -29.04 -27.79 23.91
N ASN A 537 -28.40 -26.80 24.51
CA ASN A 537 -28.16 -26.73 25.94
C ASN A 537 -28.68 -25.39 26.48
N THR A 538 -29.61 -25.43 27.44
CA THR A 538 -30.09 -24.23 28.13
C THR A 538 -29.12 -23.84 29.23
N VAL A 539 -28.62 -22.61 29.18
CA VAL A 539 -27.73 -22.03 30.17
C VAL A 539 -28.54 -21.06 31.03
N SER A 540 -28.49 -21.22 32.35
CA SER A 540 -29.19 -20.38 33.33
C SER A 540 -28.50 -19.03 33.55
N SER A 541 -28.17 -18.34 32.45
CA SER A 541 -27.65 -16.98 32.42
C SER A 541 -28.08 -16.31 31.12
N ALA A 542 -28.33 -15.01 31.12
CA ALA A 542 -28.54 -14.22 29.91
C ALA A 542 -27.22 -13.70 29.30
N SER A 543 -26.14 -13.63 30.09
CA SER A 543 -24.90 -12.93 29.72
C SER A 543 -23.62 -13.75 29.80
N VAL A 544 -23.69 -15.00 30.27
CA VAL A 544 -22.52 -15.87 30.46
C VAL A 544 -22.69 -17.15 29.66
N ALA A 545 -21.76 -17.42 28.73
CA ALA A 545 -21.77 -18.61 27.89
C ALA A 545 -21.01 -19.75 28.59
N TYR A 546 -21.61 -20.95 28.60
CA TYR A 546 -21.00 -22.13 29.21
C TYR A 546 -20.05 -22.85 28.25
N TRP A 547 -20.41 -22.90 26.96
CA TRP A 547 -19.66 -23.60 25.92
C TRP A 547 -18.85 -22.62 25.07
N SER A 548 -17.58 -22.96 24.85
CA SER A 548 -16.84 -22.52 23.67
C SER A 548 -17.14 -23.49 22.52
N TYR A 549 -17.07 -22.99 21.28
CA TYR A 549 -17.32 -23.77 20.06
C TYR A 549 -16.10 -23.82 19.16
N ALA A 550 -16.06 -24.82 18.30
CA ALA A 550 -15.13 -24.89 17.17
C ALA A 550 -15.80 -25.51 15.95
N ILE A 551 -15.33 -25.14 14.76
CA ILE A 551 -15.75 -25.75 13.49
C ILE A 551 -14.49 -26.22 12.74
N GLU A 552 -14.47 -27.48 12.32
CA GLU A 552 -13.37 -28.10 11.57
C GLU A 552 -13.77 -28.47 10.15
N TRP A 553 -12.83 -28.31 9.23
CA TRP A 553 -12.93 -28.84 7.88
C TRP A 553 -11.77 -29.80 7.62
N ASP A 554 -12.02 -31.10 7.64
CA ASP A 554 -10.96 -32.11 7.44
C ASP A 554 -10.71 -32.45 5.95
N GLY A 555 -11.45 -31.79 5.06
CA GLY A 555 -11.41 -32.00 3.60
C GLY A 555 -12.42 -33.04 3.10
N THR A 556 -13.07 -33.78 4.01
CA THR A 556 -14.12 -34.74 3.71
C THR A 556 -15.42 -34.45 4.46
N GLN A 557 -15.35 -33.98 5.70
CA GLN A 557 -16.49 -33.72 6.57
C GLN A 557 -16.29 -32.39 7.32
N LEU A 558 -17.41 -31.74 7.62
CA LEU A 558 -17.46 -30.64 8.57
C LEU A 558 -17.79 -31.19 9.95
N HIS A 559 -17.10 -30.68 10.97
CA HIS A 559 -17.36 -31.02 12.36
C HIS A 559 -17.63 -29.77 13.17
N VAL A 560 -18.66 -29.80 14.02
CA VAL A 560 -18.88 -28.78 15.05
C VAL A 560 -18.60 -29.42 16.40
N LEU A 561 -17.79 -28.72 17.20
CA LEU A 561 -17.32 -29.18 18.50
C LEU A 561 -17.68 -28.15 19.56
N ARG A 562 -17.87 -28.61 20.80
CA ARG A 562 -17.96 -27.71 21.96
C ARG A 562 -17.24 -28.27 23.18
N SER A 563 -16.69 -27.39 24.00
CA SER A 563 -16.16 -27.73 25.33
C SER A 563 -16.32 -26.57 26.30
N ALA A 564 -16.48 -26.90 27.59
CA ALA A 564 -16.49 -25.91 28.67
C ALA A 564 -15.07 -25.37 28.95
N SER A 565 -14.03 -26.10 28.51
CA SER A 565 -12.64 -25.65 28.55
C SER A 565 -12.18 -25.25 27.16
N LEU A 566 -11.80 -23.98 26.98
CA LEU A 566 -11.24 -23.48 25.73
C LEU A 566 -9.95 -24.23 25.35
N SER A 567 -9.12 -24.58 26.35
CA SER A 567 -7.86 -25.29 26.11
C SER A 567 -8.07 -26.67 25.49
N ASP A 568 -9.20 -27.33 25.77
CA ASP A 568 -9.52 -28.62 25.15
C ASP A 568 -9.74 -28.44 23.64
N LEU A 569 -10.49 -27.41 23.23
CA LEU A 569 -10.69 -27.11 21.81
C LEU A 569 -9.41 -26.62 21.11
N GLN A 570 -8.43 -26.14 21.85
CA GLN A 570 -7.15 -25.67 21.31
C GLN A 570 -6.05 -26.74 21.28
N SER A 571 -6.20 -27.85 22.01
CA SER A 571 -5.12 -28.84 22.15
C SER A 571 -5.51 -30.27 21.80
N LYS A 572 -6.79 -30.63 21.87
CA LYS A 572 -7.25 -32.01 21.65
C LYS A 572 -7.78 -32.22 20.24
N HIS A 573 -7.53 -33.40 19.70
CA HIS A 573 -8.19 -33.83 18.47
C HIS A 573 -9.68 -34.11 18.73
N ARG A 574 -10.51 -34.04 17.69
CA ARG A 574 -11.97 -34.26 17.81
C ARG A 574 -12.32 -35.61 18.43
N SER A 575 -11.52 -36.65 18.19
CA SER A 575 -11.73 -38.00 18.77
C SER A 575 -11.58 -38.06 20.29
N GLU A 576 -10.97 -37.05 20.92
CA GLU A 576 -10.78 -36.98 22.37
C GLU A 576 -11.85 -36.12 23.07
N LEU A 577 -12.73 -35.49 22.29
CA LEU A 577 -13.78 -34.60 22.77
C LEU A 577 -15.12 -35.34 22.85
N THR A 578 -15.91 -35.00 23.86
CA THR A 578 -17.19 -35.69 24.14
C THR A 578 -18.38 -35.10 23.41
N ASN A 579 -18.30 -33.82 23.00
CA ASN A 579 -19.38 -33.12 22.32
C ASN A 579 -18.94 -32.71 20.91
N VAL A 580 -19.07 -33.65 19.99
CA VAL A 580 -18.74 -33.50 18.57
C VAL A 580 -19.93 -33.96 17.75
N ILE A 581 -20.28 -33.19 16.72
CA ILE A 581 -21.24 -33.59 15.70
C ILE A 581 -20.56 -33.39 14.35
N SER A 582 -20.70 -34.39 13.48
CA SER A 582 -20.08 -34.47 12.16
C SER A 582 -21.16 -34.58 11.11
N ASP A 583 -21.02 -33.87 9.99
CA ASP A 583 -21.89 -34.07 8.84
C ASP A 583 -21.58 -35.41 8.15
N GLU A 584 -22.47 -35.89 7.30
CA GLU A 584 -22.13 -36.92 6.32
C GLU A 584 -21.01 -36.41 5.38
N PRO A 585 -20.21 -37.30 4.78
CA PRO A 585 -19.13 -36.89 3.87
C PRO A 585 -19.62 -35.92 2.79
N ALA A 586 -19.11 -34.68 2.82
CA ALA A 586 -19.51 -33.59 1.95
C ALA A 586 -18.91 -33.78 0.55
N THR A 587 -19.49 -34.68 -0.24
CA THR A 587 -19.03 -35.00 -1.61
C THR A 587 -19.10 -33.82 -2.59
N SER A 588 -19.73 -32.70 -2.20
CA SER A 588 -19.93 -31.50 -3.02
C SER A 588 -19.03 -30.32 -2.64
N ARG A 589 -18.28 -30.39 -1.53
CA ARG A 589 -17.44 -29.27 -1.03
C ARG A 589 -15.97 -29.49 -1.37
N THR A 590 -15.30 -28.45 -1.85
CA THR A 590 -13.84 -28.46 -2.08
C THR A 590 -13.24 -27.09 -1.73
N GLY A 591 -11.97 -27.07 -1.34
CA GLY A 591 -11.24 -25.82 -1.05
C GLY A 591 -11.56 -25.22 0.32
N ALA A 592 -11.30 -23.92 0.45
CA ALA A 592 -11.58 -23.16 1.67
C ALA A 592 -13.04 -22.67 1.66
N LEU A 593 -13.69 -22.71 2.83
CA LEU A 593 -15.12 -22.47 2.98
C LEU A 593 -15.37 -21.16 3.74
N PRO A 594 -16.16 -20.21 3.20
CA PRO A 594 -16.37 -18.92 3.85
C PRO A 594 -17.25 -19.05 5.10
N LEU A 595 -16.85 -18.35 6.16
CA LEU A 595 -17.62 -18.25 7.41
C LEU A 595 -18.59 -17.09 7.33
N VAL A 596 -19.82 -17.32 7.81
CA VAL A 596 -20.90 -16.33 7.85
C VAL A 596 -21.40 -16.14 9.28
N VAL A 597 -21.91 -14.93 9.52
CA VAL A 597 -22.76 -14.62 10.66
C VAL A 597 -24.17 -14.35 10.18
N ALA A 598 -25.16 -14.79 10.96
CA ALA A 598 -26.55 -14.49 10.68
C ALA A 598 -27.33 -14.22 11.95
N THR A 599 -28.43 -13.48 11.83
CA THR A 599 -29.39 -13.27 12.91
C THR A 599 -30.79 -13.67 12.47
N ARG A 600 -31.72 -13.76 13.42
CA ARG A 600 -33.15 -13.97 13.15
C ARG A 600 -34.00 -13.18 14.14
N SER A 601 -35.08 -12.59 13.61
CA SER A 601 -36.14 -11.84 14.30
C SER A 601 -35.95 -11.56 15.80
N GLY A 602 -35.60 -10.31 16.14
CA GLY A 602 -35.27 -9.89 17.51
C GLY A 602 -33.85 -10.26 17.96
N GLY A 603 -33.11 -11.03 17.17
CA GLY A 603 -31.68 -11.28 17.36
C GLY A 603 -30.85 -10.20 16.68
N SER A 604 -29.91 -9.62 17.43
CA SER A 604 -28.84 -8.79 16.89
C SER A 604 -27.49 -9.36 17.35
N MET A 605 -26.42 -9.01 16.66
CA MET A 605 -25.06 -9.30 17.11
C MET A 605 -24.07 -8.25 16.60
N ASN A 606 -23.01 -8.01 17.36
CA ASN A 606 -21.89 -7.19 16.93
C ASN A 606 -21.06 -7.94 15.88
N LEU A 607 -20.82 -7.29 14.76
CA LEU A 607 -20.08 -7.83 13.63
C LEU A 607 -18.58 -7.66 13.86
N THR A 608 -17.90 -8.72 14.33
CA THR A 608 -16.45 -8.71 14.52
C THR A 608 -15.86 -10.12 14.49
N THR A 609 -14.65 -10.25 13.94
CA THR A 609 -13.83 -11.47 14.00
C THR A 609 -12.75 -11.38 15.08
N SER A 610 -12.62 -10.23 15.75
CA SER A 610 -11.68 -10.05 16.87
C SER A 610 -12.02 -11.00 18.01
N GLY A 611 -11.04 -11.80 18.45
CA GLY A 611 -11.21 -12.82 19.48
C GLY A 611 -11.54 -14.22 18.95
N LEU A 612 -11.85 -14.35 17.65
CA LEU A 612 -11.85 -15.65 16.97
C LEU A 612 -10.40 -16.03 16.61
N SER A 613 -10.14 -17.33 16.46
CA SER A 613 -8.81 -17.79 16.01
C SER A 613 -8.91 -18.99 15.11
N MET A 614 -7.96 -19.10 14.18
CA MET A 614 -7.83 -20.25 13.29
C MET A 614 -6.57 -21.02 13.64
N MET A 615 -6.65 -22.34 13.65
CA MET A 615 -5.54 -23.23 13.96
C MET A 615 -5.59 -24.47 13.07
N ASP A 616 -4.49 -25.23 13.03
CA ASP A 616 -4.49 -26.57 12.46
C ASP A 616 -5.35 -27.50 13.31
N ILE A 617 -6.06 -28.45 12.68
CA ILE A 617 -6.71 -29.54 13.42
C ILE A 617 -5.61 -30.29 14.19
N PRO A 618 -5.68 -30.42 15.53
CA PRO A 618 -4.71 -31.19 16.30
C PRO A 618 -4.62 -32.61 15.78
N ALA A 619 -3.42 -33.19 15.71
CA ALA A 619 -3.24 -34.55 15.21
C ALA A 619 -4.02 -35.57 16.05
N GLU A 620 -4.52 -36.65 15.44
CA GLU A 620 -5.19 -37.72 16.17
C GLU A 620 -4.27 -38.27 17.29
N PRO A 621 -4.82 -38.57 18.48
CA PRO A 621 -4.06 -39.21 19.54
C PRO A 621 -3.56 -40.58 19.08
N VAL A 622 -2.25 -40.79 19.15
CA VAL A 622 -1.65 -42.09 18.84
C VAL A 622 -1.90 -43.02 20.03
N SER A 623 -2.66 -44.10 19.85
CA SER A 623 -2.78 -45.14 20.87
C SER A 623 -1.52 -46.01 20.87
N MET A 624 -0.65 -45.80 21.86
CA MET A 624 0.53 -46.63 22.05
C MET A 624 0.10 -48.06 22.45
N LEU A 625 0.61 -49.08 21.75
CA LEU A 625 0.38 -50.49 22.08
C LEU A 625 1.52 -51.10 22.90
N THR A 626 2.72 -50.53 22.82
CA THR A 626 3.86 -50.93 23.66
C THR A 626 3.74 -50.30 25.03
N ASN A 627 3.77 -51.15 26.07
CA ASN A 627 3.90 -50.68 27.45
C ASN A 627 5.35 -50.30 27.73
N TRP A 628 5.55 -49.19 28.45
CA TRP A 628 6.87 -48.66 28.80
C TRP A 628 7.02 -48.52 30.33
N THR A 629 6.86 -49.63 31.04
CA THR A 629 6.88 -49.67 32.50
C THR A 629 8.09 -50.38 33.09
N LYS A 630 8.86 -51.09 32.26
CA LYS A 630 10.02 -51.91 32.67
C LYS A 630 11.26 -51.66 31.82
N ALA A 631 12.42 -51.93 32.40
CA ALA A 631 13.68 -52.01 31.69
C ALA A 631 14.64 -52.99 32.39
N LEU A 632 15.58 -53.54 31.64
CA LEU A 632 16.76 -54.22 32.19
C LEU A 632 17.79 -53.18 32.63
N ASP A 633 18.24 -53.27 33.88
CA ASP A 633 19.32 -52.49 34.46
C ASP A 633 20.64 -53.25 34.38
N PHE A 634 21.69 -52.57 33.92
CA PHE A 634 23.04 -53.09 33.83
C PHE A 634 23.95 -52.20 34.70
N SER A 635 24.48 -52.77 35.76
CA SER A 635 25.42 -52.18 36.72
C SER A 635 26.88 -52.20 36.22
N GLY A 636 27.13 -52.93 35.12
CA GLY A 636 28.44 -53.13 34.49
C GLY A 636 29.30 -54.25 35.10
N SER A 637 28.75 -55.03 36.04
CA SER A 637 29.43 -56.14 36.74
C SER A 637 29.44 -57.46 35.93
N SER A 638 29.81 -57.43 34.65
CA SER A 638 29.69 -58.54 33.68
C SER A 638 28.26 -58.97 33.34
N GLU A 639 27.28 -58.18 33.77
CA GLU A 639 25.86 -58.34 33.45
C GLU A 639 25.62 -58.13 31.95
N HIS A 640 24.95 -59.08 31.32
CA HIS A 640 24.52 -58.97 29.93
C HIS A 640 23.37 -59.93 29.66
N ALA A 641 22.48 -59.52 28.75
CA ALA A 641 21.46 -60.38 28.17
C ALA A 641 22.03 -61.03 26.89
N LYS A 642 21.91 -62.34 26.72
CA LYS A 642 22.45 -63.09 25.57
C LYS A 642 21.36 -63.90 24.87
N MET A 643 21.24 -63.78 23.56
CA MET A 643 20.33 -64.64 22.80
C MET A 643 20.79 -66.11 22.87
N VAL A 644 19.88 -67.03 23.19
CA VAL A 644 20.22 -68.46 23.42
C VAL A 644 20.94 -69.09 22.22
N THR A 645 20.44 -68.86 21.00
CA THR A 645 21.02 -69.48 19.80
C THR A 645 22.18 -68.70 19.21
N THR A 646 23.19 -69.43 18.76
CA THR A 646 24.31 -68.93 17.95
C THR A 646 24.16 -69.25 16.46
N SER A 647 23.05 -69.89 16.06
CA SER A 647 22.78 -70.21 14.65
C SER A 647 22.81 -68.95 13.79
N THR A 648 23.55 -68.99 12.69
CA THR A 648 23.60 -67.88 11.72
C THR A 648 22.32 -67.78 10.89
N ALA A 649 21.47 -68.82 10.91
CA ALA A 649 20.16 -68.81 10.27
C ALA A 649 19.08 -68.03 11.06
N VAL A 650 19.43 -67.55 12.26
CA VAL A 650 18.55 -66.82 13.17
C VAL A 650 19.21 -65.50 13.55
N ASN A 651 18.41 -64.45 13.65
CA ASN A 651 18.83 -63.05 13.85
C ASN A 651 19.52 -62.46 12.60
N ALA A 652 18.94 -61.39 12.07
CA ALA A 652 19.31 -60.83 10.78
C ALA A 652 20.73 -60.23 10.74
N LEU A 653 21.28 -59.82 11.90
CA LEU A 653 22.63 -59.24 12.02
C LEU A 653 23.74 -60.21 11.59
N ARG A 654 23.49 -61.52 11.69
CA ARG A 654 24.48 -62.56 11.33
C ARG A 654 24.53 -62.84 9.83
N MET A 655 23.53 -62.40 9.07
CA MET A 655 23.47 -62.53 7.60
C MET A 655 23.85 -63.94 7.11
N SER A 656 23.31 -64.99 7.74
CA SER A 656 23.62 -66.40 7.45
C SER A 656 25.10 -66.81 7.58
N GLY A 657 25.97 -65.97 8.13
CA GLY A 657 27.41 -66.18 8.13
C GLY A 657 28.02 -66.08 6.72
N LEU A 658 27.38 -65.35 5.81
CA LEU A 658 27.89 -65.19 4.45
C LEU A 658 29.21 -64.43 4.45
N SER A 659 30.23 -65.05 3.83
CA SER A 659 31.57 -64.46 3.69
C SER A 659 31.80 -63.95 2.26
N SER A 660 30.98 -63.00 1.82
CA SER A 660 30.93 -62.53 0.42
C SER A 660 30.68 -61.03 0.29
N ALA A 661 31.26 -60.44 -0.76
CA ALA A 661 30.99 -59.07 -1.18
C ALA A 661 29.53 -58.88 -1.63
N ALA A 662 29.00 -57.68 -1.39
CA ALA A 662 27.77 -57.19 -2.01
C ALA A 662 27.90 -55.68 -2.26
N GLY A 663 27.53 -55.21 -3.44
CA GLY A 663 27.57 -53.77 -3.77
C GLY A 663 26.36 -53.01 -3.23
N ASN A 664 26.46 -51.69 -3.17
CA ASN A 664 25.30 -50.81 -2.97
C ASN A 664 24.33 -50.95 -4.15
N ASN A 665 23.07 -50.59 -3.92
CA ASN A 665 22.14 -50.33 -5.03
C ASN A 665 22.56 -49.03 -5.72
N THR A 666 22.36 -48.95 -7.03
CA THR A 666 22.51 -47.70 -7.78
C THR A 666 21.45 -46.66 -7.37
N ASP A 667 20.31 -47.13 -6.87
CA ASP A 667 19.25 -46.33 -6.27
C ASP A 667 19.44 -46.28 -4.74
N SER A 668 19.90 -45.14 -4.21
CA SER A 668 20.30 -45.00 -2.80
C SER A 668 19.13 -45.06 -1.81
N SER A 669 17.87 -44.93 -2.28
CA SER A 669 16.68 -45.15 -1.44
C SER A 669 16.36 -46.63 -1.22
N LYS A 670 17.03 -47.53 -1.95
CA LYS A 670 16.75 -48.96 -1.91
C LYS A 670 17.85 -49.76 -1.26
N THR A 671 17.44 -50.91 -0.71
CA THR A 671 18.37 -51.96 -0.33
C THR A 671 19.08 -52.53 -1.56
N SER A 672 20.28 -53.06 -1.36
CA SER A 672 21.11 -53.70 -2.38
C SER A 672 20.32 -54.75 -3.17
N ASN A 673 20.55 -54.81 -4.48
CA ASN A 673 20.00 -55.82 -5.38
C ASN A 673 20.96 -56.99 -5.63
N SER A 674 22.13 -57.00 -4.98
CA SER A 674 23.13 -58.07 -5.11
C SER A 674 22.57 -59.42 -4.67
N SER A 675 22.93 -60.51 -5.36
CA SER A 675 22.50 -61.88 -5.00
C SER A 675 22.97 -62.32 -3.61
N ASN A 676 23.98 -61.66 -3.04
CA ASN A 676 24.51 -61.97 -1.71
C ASN A 676 23.99 -60.98 -0.64
N ALA A 677 23.17 -60.00 -0.98
CA ALA A 677 22.70 -58.98 -0.03
C ALA A 677 21.71 -59.60 0.97
N LEU A 678 21.91 -59.32 2.26
CA LEU A 678 20.97 -59.70 3.33
C LEU A 678 20.72 -58.46 4.21
N PRO A 679 19.91 -57.49 3.73
CA PRO A 679 19.69 -56.25 4.46
C PRO A 679 18.86 -56.47 5.73
N TRP A 680 19.09 -55.65 6.74
CA TRP A 680 18.49 -55.76 8.07
C TRP A 680 18.32 -54.40 8.73
N SER A 681 17.49 -54.31 9.76
CA SER A 681 17.40 -53.14 10.62
C SER A 681 17.27 -53.51 12.10
N THR A 682 17.67 -52.59 12.97
CA THR A 682 17.55 -52.70 14.42
C THR A 682 17.04 -51.39 15.01
N ALA A 683 16.28 -51.47 16.10
CA ALA A 683 15.92 -50.33 16.94
C ALA A 683 16.18 -50.69 18.41
N ILE A 684 16.75 -49.77 19.19
CA ILE A 684 17.00 -49.99 20.63
C ILE A 684 16.67 -48.71 21.42
N VAL A 685 16.00 -48.89 22.57
CA VAL A 685 15.71 -47.81 23.52
C VAL A 685 16.49 -48.05 24.81
N PHE A 686 17.37 -47.11 25.16
CA PHE A 686 18.29 -47.25 26.29
C PHE A 686 18.54 -45.93 27.02
N LYS A 687 19.11 -46.03 28.21
CA LYS A 687 19.54 -44.93 29.07
C LYS A 687 20.93 -45.22 29.60
N ILE A 688 21.78 -44.19 29.66
CA ILE A 688 23.15 -44.29 30.18
C ILE A 688 23.22 -43.74 31.62
N ASP A 689 24.15 -44.23 32.43
CA ASP A 689 24.35 -43.78 33.82
C ASP A 689 25.47 -42.74 34.00
N GLY A 690 26.30 -42.53 32.97
CA GLY A 690 27.42 -41.60 32.97
C GLY A 690 28.77 -42.18 33.33
N ASN A 691 28.88 -43.51 33.40
CA ASN A 691 30.16 -44.19 33.55
C ASN A 691 31.11 -43.86 32.38
N ASN A 692 32.35 -43.49 32.69
CA ASN A 692 33.37 -43.08 31.71
C ASN A 692 34.26 -44.25 31.24
N SER A 693 33.66 -45.43 30.99
CA SER A 693 34.35 -46.57 30.37
C SER A 693 33.91 -46.76 28.91
N ASN A 694 34.66 -47.57 28.15
CA ASN A 694 34.25 -47.99 26.81
C ASN A 694 33.31 -49.20 26.91
N GLN A 695 32.08 -49.04 26.43
CA GLN A 695 30.95 -49.92 26.74
C GLN A 695 30.21 -50.31 25.47
N HIS A 696 29.76 -51.56 25.37
CA HIS A 696 28.90 -52.01 24.27
C HIS A 696 27.46 -52.09 24.77
N ILE A 697 26.57 -51.30 24.17
CA ILE A 697 25.13 -51.35 24.47
C ILE A 697 24.56 -52.66 23.91
N TRP A 698 24.96 -53.02 22.69
CA TRP A 698 24.74 -54.36 22.13
C TRP A 698 25.89 -54.77 21.20
N ASN A 699 26.04 -56.08 21.00
CA ASN A 699 27.05 -56.70 20.15
C ASN A 699 26.49 -57.93 19.43
N SER A 700 26.84 -58.10 18.17
CA SER A 700 26.68 -59.36 17.42
C SER A 700 28.04 -59.76 16.85
N GLY A 701 28.62 -60.85 17.35
CA GLY A 701 29.97 -61.22 16.93
C GLY A 701 30.67 -62.27 17.79
N GLU A 702 31.93 -62.53 17.43
CA GLU A 702 32.74 -63.62 17.98
C GLU A 702 33.37 -63.30 19.34
N GLY A 703 33.46 -62.02 19.71
CA GLY A 703 33.96 -61.59 21.01
C GLY A 703 35.14 -60.62 20.95
N SER A 704 36.14 -60.86 21.82
CA SER A 704 37.21 -59.90 22.14
C SER A 704 38.61 -60.23 21.61
N GLY A 705 38.75 -61.35 20.92
CA GLY A 705 39.96 -61.74 20.22
C GLY A 705 40.36 -60.73 19.14
N THR A 706 41.63 -60.79 18.74
CA THR A 706 42.21 -59.90 17.72
C THR A 706 41.64 -60.16 16.32
N ASP A 707 41.13 -61.37 16.08
CA ASP A 707 40.56 -61.81 14.81
C ASP A 707 39.04 -61.93 14.82
N ASP A 708 38.40 -61.53 15.93
CA ASP A 708 36.96 -61.66 16.13
C ASP A 708 36.20 -60.57 15.37
N ASP A 709 35.31 -60.99 14.49
CA ASP A 709 34.42 -60.09 13.74
C ASP A 709 33.19 -59.72 14.59
N ASN A 710 32.91 -58.43 14.71
CA ASN A 710 31.79 -57.91 15.50
C ASN A 710 31.08 -56.75 14.80
N ILE A 711 29.77 -56.70 15.00
CA ILE A 711 28.89 -55.55 14.71
C ILE A 711 28.36 -55.06 16.06
N TYR A 712 28.50 -53.78 16.35
CA TYR A 712 28.18 -53.27 17.68
C TYR A 712 27.68 -51.83 17.68
N LEU A 713 26.94 -51.49 18.72
CA LEU A 713 26.68 -50.12 19.15
C LEU A 713 27.41 -49.90 20.48
N ARG A 714 28.30 -48.91 20.52
CA ARG A 714 29.16 -48.66 21.68
C ARG A 714 29.14 -47.20 22.14
N LEU A 715 29.42 -47.02 23.42
CA LEU A 715 29.65 -45.73 24.07
C LEU A 715 31.13 -45.64 24.46
N THR A 716 31.81 -44.57 24.05
CA THR A 716 33.20 -44.32 24.50
C THR A 716 33.24 -43.88 25.96
N ALA A 717 34.44 -43.90 26.55
CA ALA A 717 34.71 -43.25 27.84
C ALA A 717 34.35 -41.75 27.85
N SER A 718 34.36 -41.10 26.69
CA SER A 718 33.96 -39.70 26.50
C SER A 718 32.47 -39.53 26.19
N ARG A 719 31.66 -40.60 26.26
CA ARG A 719 30.21 -40.62 25.97
C ARG A 719 29.83 -40.32 24.52
N GLN A 720 30.77 -40.49 23.59
CA GLN A 720 30.46 -40.55 22.15
C GLN A 720 29.75 -41.86 21.82
N LEU A 721 28.63 -41.77 21.10
CA LEU A 721 27.87 -42.93 20.63
C LEU A 721 28.33 -43.31 19.22
N ILE A 722 28.74 -44.57 19.05
CA ILE A 722 29.39 -45.05 17.82
C ILE A 722 28.79 -46.39 17.40
N PHE A 723 28.41 -46.49 16.13
CA PHE A 723 28.17 -47.77 15.46
C PHE A 723 29.46 -48.27 14.82
N GLY A 724 29.75 -49.56 14.92
CA GLY A 724 30.94 -50.15 14.33
C GLY A 724 30.73 -51.55 13.77
N TRP A 725 31.51 -51.86 12.72
CA TRP A 725 31.64 -53.19 12.16
C TRP A 725 33.09 -53.43 11.77
N GLY A 726 33.69 -54.45 12.37
CA GLY A 726 34.97 -54.98 11.90
C GLY A 726 35.58 -55.98 12.86
N ARG A 727 36.90 -56.05 12.79
CA ARG A 727 37.73 -57.08 13.44
C ARG A 727 38.74 -56.44 14.36
N GLY A 728 38.72 -56.77 15.65
CA GLY A 728 39.72 -56.27 16.60
C GLY A 728 39.85 -54.73 16.57
N SER A 729 40.97 -54.22 16.04
CA SER A 729 41.23 -52.78 15.83
C SER A 729 40.95 -52.29 14.39
N SER A 730 40.64 -53.19 13.46
CA SER A 730 40.32 -52.91 12.05
C SER A 730 38.81 -52.78 11.86
N ASN A 731 38.25 -51.63 12.25
CA ASN A 731 36.81 -51.40 12.30
C ASN A 731 36.41 -50.23 11.42
N ASN A 732 35.30 -50.36 10.70
CA ASN A 732 34.62 -49.18 10.16
C ASN A 732 33.70 -48.63 11.26
N GLU A 733 33.81 -47.35 11.60
CA GLU A 733 33.06 -46.75 12.69
C GLU A 733 32.39 -45.44 12.27
N CYS A 734 31.11 -45.32 12.61
CA CYS A 734 30.28 -44.13 12.39
C CYS A 734 29.98 -43.46 13.73
N LEU A 735 30.33 -42.18 13.86
CA LEU A 735 29.95 -41.33 14.99
C LEU A 735 28.48 -40.93 14.85
N ILE A 736 27.64 -41.39 15.76
CA ILE A 736 26.19 -41.09 15.78
C ILE A 736 25.94 -39.79 16.54
N ASP A 737 26.58 -39.68 17.72
CA ASP A 737 26.48 -38.51 18.59
C ASP A 737 27.83 -38.26 19.27
N ASN A 738 28.22 -37.00 19.40
CA ASN A 738 29.50 -36.61 19.97
C ASN A 738 29.50 -36.69 21.51
N TYR A 739 28.33 -36.67 22.15
CA TYR A 739 28.21 -36.64 23.59
C TYR A 739 26.77 -36.89 24.05
N LEU A 740 26.53 -38.07 24.62
CA LEU A 740 25.28 -38.37 25.29
C LEU A 740 25.26 -37.80 26.72
N GLN A 741 24.18 -37.09 27.03
CA GLN A 741 23.96 -36.49 28.35
C GLN A 741 23.38 -37.51 29.35
N THR A 742 23.70 -37.30 30.63
CA THR A 742 23.25 -38.14 31.74
C THR A 742 22.24 -37.36 32.56
N ASN A 743 20.97 -37.75 32.50
CA ASN A 743 19.89 -37.16 33.30
C ASN A 743 18.91 -38.28 33.70
N ALA A 744 18.33 -38.18 34.90
CA ALA A 744 17.33 -39.10 35.42
C ALA A 744 16.14 -39.34 34.46
N THR A 745 15.77 -38.39 33.60
CA THR A 745 14.62 -38.52 32.69
C THR A 745 14.99 -38.80 31.23
N LYS A 746 16.27 -38.80 30.86
CA LYS A 746 16.70 -38.92 29.45
C LYS A 746 16.83 -40.37 28.99
N TRP A 747 16.16 -40.68 27.90
CA TRP A 747 16.22 -41.94 27.17
C TRP A 747 16.58 -41.68 25.71
N TYR A 748 17.25 -42.64 25.08
CA TYR A 748 17.73 -42.55 23.71
C TYR A 748 17.16 -43.70 22.90
N GLY A 749 16.66 -43.38 21.71
CA GLY A 749 16.25 -44.36 20.70
C GLY A 749 17.24 -44.34 19.54
N VAL A 750 17.76 -45.50 19.15
CA VAL A 750 18.68 -45.60 18.00
C VAL A 750 18.15 -46.63 17.03
N TYR A 751 18.00 -46.22 15.77
CA TYR A 751 17.69 -47.10 14.65
C TYR A 751 18.89 -47.21 13.72
N ILE A 752 19.16 -48.43 13.25
CA ILE A 752 20.25 -48.73 12.33
C ILE A 752 19.71 -49.69 11.28
N ALA A 753 19.68 -49.28 10.02
CA ALA A 753 19.45 -50.15 8.87
C ALA A 753 20.75 -50.36 8.11
N HIS A 754 21.03 -51.62 7.78
CA HIS A 754 22.02 -52.01 6.80
C HIS A 754 21.32 -52.35 5.49
N LYS A 755 21.66 -51.63 4.43
CA LYS A 755 21.06 -51.80 3.09
C LYS A 755 21.62 -53.02 2.34
N GLY A 756 22.41 -53.87 2.99
CA GLY A 756 22.82 -55.19 2.47
C GLY A 756 24.17 -55.22 1.75
N ALA A 757 24.81 -54.07 1.54
CA ALA A 757 26.14 -53.99 0.91
C ALA A 757 27.27 -54.39 1.87
N ARG A 758 28.22 -55.20 1.41
CA ARG A 758 29.38 -55.65 2.19
C ARG A 758 30.64 -55.48 1.37
N PHE A 759 31.51 -54.60 1.85
CA PHE A 759 32.67 -54.13 1.10
C PHE A 759 33.95 -54.86 1.49
N ASN A 760 34.86 -55.04 0.52
CA ASN A 760 36.27 -55.31 0.84
C ASN A 760 36.94 -54.02 1.36
N SER A 761 38.17 -54.13 1.86
CA SER A 761 38.92 -52.99 2.39
C SER A 761 39.01 -51.79 1.45
N SER A 762 39.25 -52.01 0.15
CA SER A 762 39.33 -50.90 -0.83
C SER A 762 37.99 -50.21 -1.10
N ALA A 763 36.88 -50.95 -1.01
CA ALA A 763 35.54 -50.45 -1.31
C ALA A 763 34.83 -49.90 -0.06
N ALA A 764 35.34 -50.14 1.15
CA ALA A 764 34.80 -49.63 2.40
C ALA A 764 35.17 -48.14 2.61
N THR A 765 34.93 -47.30 1.61
CA THR A 765 35.15 -45.86 1.69
C THR A 765 34.04 -45.18 2.49
N ALA A 766 34.30 -43.98 3.03
CA ALA A 766 33.28 -43.21 3.76
C ALA A 766 32.00 -42.97 2.94
N ALA A 767 32.12 -42.73 1.63
CA ALA A 767 30.97 -42.56 0.74
C ALA A 767 30.15 -43.85 0.59
N ASN A 768 30.81 -44.97 0.30
CA ASN A 768 30.11 -46.25 0.14
C ASN A 768 29.46 -46.71 1.45
N LEU A 769 30.10 -46.45 2.60
CA LEU A 769 29.57 -46.74 3.92
C LEU A 769 28.39 -45.83 4.27
N ALA A 770 28.45 -44.54 3.93
CA ALA A 770 27.32 -43.62 4.09
C ALA A 770 26.08 -44.14 3.34
N ASP A 771 26.24 -44.55 2.09
CA ASP A 771 25.15 -45.08 1.27
C ASP A 771 24.60 -46.43 1.77
N ALA A 772 25.46 -47.26 2.38
CA ALA A 772 25.13 -48.62 2.80
C ALA A 772 24.29 -48.69 4.09
N PHE A 773 24.13 -47.58 4.83
CA PHE A 773 23.41 -47.55 6.09
C PHE A 773 22.44 -46.36 6.20
N ASP A 774 21.35 -46.57 6.93
CA ASP A 774 20.53 -45.48 7.48
C ASP A 774 20.56 -45.57 9.00
N ILE A 775 21.11 -44.55 9.66
CA ILE A 775 21.31 -44.51 11.11
C ILE A 775 20.56 -43.30 11.66
N ARG A 776 19.56 -43.55 12.50
CA ARG A 776 18.72 -42.50 13.08
C ARG A 776 18.80 -42.53 14.60
N ILE A 777 18.66 -41.37 15.22
CA ILE A 777 18.66 -41.22 16.67
C ILE A 777 17.54 -40.30 17.11
N ILE A 778 16.94 -40.61 18.26
CA ILE A 778 16.04 -39.73 19.01
C ILE A 778 16.79 -39.33 20.29
N HIS A 779 17.01 -38.02 20.48
CA HIS A 779 17.69 -37.46 21.65
C HIS A 779 16.72 -36.62 22.50
N GLY A 780 16.98 -36.56 23.81
CA GLY A 780 16.34 -35.59 24.71
C GLY A 780 15.42 -36.21 25.77
N VAL A 781 14.57 -35.36 26.33
CA VAL A 781 13.40 -35.78 27.10
C VAL A 781 12.27 -35.86 26.07
N TRP A 782 11.53 -36.97 25.96
CA TRP A 782 10.53 -37.11 24.90
C TRP A 782 9.23 -36.35 25.25
N ASP A 783 9.36 -35.23 25.98
CA ASP A 783 8.29 -34.43 26.59
C ASP A 783 7.25 -33.89 25.58
N TYR A 784 7.59 -33.89 24.29
CA TYR A 784 6.66 -33.69 23.16
C TYR A 784 6.97 -34.71 22.06
N ALA A 785 5.98 -35.04 21.24
CA ALA A 785 5.99 -36.05 20.17
C ALA A 785 7.41 -36.38 19.66
N PRO A 786 7.94 -37.60 19.92
CA PRO A 786 9.34 -37.94 19.66
C PRO A 786 9.73 -37.60 18.21
N GLN A 787 10.85 -36.89 18.02
CA GLN A 787 11.31 -36.47 16.70
C GLN A 787 12.52 -37.30 16.25
N LEU A 788 12.44 -37.82 15.03
CA LEU A 788 13.53 -38.58 14.41
C LEU A 788 14.59 -37.62 13.85
N ALA A 789 15.84 -37.72 14.30
CA ALA A 789 16.92 -36.92 13.72
C ALA A 789 17.28 -37.39 12.29
N ASP A 790 17.90 -36.50 11.51
CA ASP A 790 18.46 -36.84 10.20
C ASP A 790 19.43 -38.03 10.25
N ASN A 791 19.53 -38.73 9.11
CA ASN A 791 20.44 -39.86 8.93
C ASN A 791 21.89 -39.47 9.30
N LYS A 792 22.46 -40.19 10.27
CA LYS A 792 23.81 -40.00 10.79
C LYS A 792 24.88 -40.73 9.98
N SER A 793 24.50 -41.65 9.09
CA SER A 793 25.44 -42.30 8.17
C SER A 793 25.81 -41.35 7.03
N THR A 794 26.61 -40.33 7.34
CA THR A 794 27.12 -39.35 6.39
C THR A 794 28.62 -39.51 6.22
N ILE A 795 29.17 -39.02 5.11
CA ILE A 795 30.60 -39.13 4.80
C ILE A 795 31.48 -38.62 5.97
N SER A 796 31.11 -37.51 6.60
CA SER A 796 31.87 -36.89 7.69
C SER A 796 31.80 -37.68 9.00
N ASN A 797 30.75 -38.48 9.20
CA ASN A 797 30.54 -39.20 10.45
C ASN A 797 31.24 -40.56 10.46
N TRP A 798 31.66 -41.09 9.29
CA TRP A 798 32.50 -42.28 9.20
C TRP A 798 33.96 -41.95 9.55
N ILE A 799 34.26 -41.99 10.85
CA ILE A 799 35.55 -41.60 11.44
C ILE A 799 36.67 -42.65 11.23
N THR A 800 36.30 -43.91 10.99
CA THR A 800 37.24 -44.98 10.62
C THR A 800 36.63 -45.75 9.45
N THR A 801 37.42 -45.98 8.39
CA THR A 801 36.98 -46.62 7.13
C THR A 801 38.10 -47.47 6.52
N GLY A 802 37.84 -48.17 5.43
CA GLY A 802 38.85 -48.95 4.69
C GLY A 802 39.05 -50.38 5.19
N HIS A 803 38.15 -50.89 6.04
CA HIS A 803 38.24 -52.24 6.59
C HIS A 803 37.17 -53.16 5.98
N SER A 804 37.51 -54.44 5.77
CA SER A 804 36.62 -55.40 5.10
C SER A 804 35.42 -55.78 5.97
N MET A 805 34.23 -55.80 5.38
CA MET A 805 32.97 -56.28 5.95
C MET A 805 32.55 -57.65 5.37
N GLN A 806 33.44 -58.30 4.61
CA GLN A 806 33.12 -59.54 3.89
C GLN A 806 33.25 -60.78 4.74
N LYS A 807 33.77 -60.69 5.97
CA LYS A 807 33.94 -61.85 6.84
C LYS A 807 32.61 -62.21 7.48
N ALA A 808 32.46 -63.50 7.81
CA ALA A 808 31.23 -64.01 8.38
C ALA A 808 31.03 -63.44 9.79
N THR A 809 29.88 -62.81 10.04
CA THR A 809 29.48 -62.41 11.40
C THR A 809 28.92 -63.63 12.13
N THR A 810 29.74 -64.29 12.95
CA THR A 810 29.34 -65.46 13.75
C THR A 810 29.29 -65.13 15.25
N GLY A 811 29.07 -66.13 16.12
CA GLY A 811 29.12 -65.94 17.57
C GLY A 811 27.82 -65.45 18.21
N ASP A 812 27.95 -64.71 19.31
CA ASP A 812 26.86 -64.37 20.21
C ASP A 812 26.20 -63.04 19.87
N PHE A 813 24.90 -62.94 20.17
CA PHE A 813 24.22 -61.66 20.23
C PHE A 813 23.98 -61.30 21.69
N THR A 814 24.49 -60.15 22.13
CA THR A 814 24.43 -59.70 23.52
C THR A 814 23.95 -58.25 23.61
N ILE A 815 23.21 -57.94 24.66
CA ILE A 815 22.80 -56.60 25.09
C ILE A 815 23.37 -56.39 26.48
N GLY A 816 23.96 -55.23 26.76
CA GLY A 816 24.61 -54.94 28.04
C GLY A 816 26.13 -55.23 28.06
N GLY A 817 26.72 -55.59 26.93
CA GLY A 817 28.16 -55.82 26.79
C GLY A 817 28.51 -56.59 25.54
N ARG A 818 29.82 -56.81 25.32
CA ARG A 818 30.36 -57.80 24.37
C ARG A 818 30.66 -59.09 25.13
N GLY A 819 29.59 -59.82 25.48
CA GLY A 819 29.65 -60.82 26.54
C GLY A 819 30.02 -60.18 27.88
N SER A 820 31.01 -60.73 28.59
CA SER A 820 31.54 -60.19 29.85
C SER A 820 32.59 -59.07 29.67
N ASN A 821 32.78 -58.56 28.45
CA ASN A 821 33.74 -57.51 28.12
C ASN A 821 33.02 -56.22 27.69
N ARG A 822 33.60 -55.05 28.02
CA ARG A 822 33.02 -53.72 27.72
C ARG A 822 31.56 -53.63 28.19
N ASN A 823 31.34 -53.98 29.45
CA ASN A 823 30.01 -54.06 30.04
C ASN A 823 29.35 -52.69 30.04
N PHE A 824 28.06 -52.66 29.74
CA PHE A 824 27.26 -51.45 29.73
C PHE A 824 26.83 -51.08 31.15
N HIS A 825 26.79 -49.78 31.40
CA HIS A 825 26.29 -49.17 32.62
C HIS A 825 25.09 -48.29 32.26
N GLY A 826 23.89 -48.76 32.58
CA GLY A 826 22.66 -48.12 32.16
C GLY A 826 21.47 -49.08 32.06
N LYS A 827 20.41 -48.64 31.40
CA LYS A 827 19.17 -49.41 31.25
C LYS A 827 18.80 -49.61 29.78
N VAL A 828 18.18 -50.74 29.44
CA VAL A 828 17.59 -50.98 28.11
C VAL A 828 16.13 -51.37 28.29
N ALA A 829 15.23 -50.64 27.64
CA ALA A 829 13.78 -50.84 27.75
C ALA A 829 13.23 -51.69 26.58
N SER A 830 13.82 -51.60 25.39
CA SER A 830 13.44 -52.47 24.28
C SER A 830 14.56 -52.64 23.28
N MET A 831 14.51 -53.74 22.51
CA MET A 831 15.29 -53.91 21.30
C MET A 831 14.53 -54.72 20.26
N ALA A 832 14.51 -54.22 19.03
CA ALA A 832 13.98 -54.89 17.85
C ALA A 832 15.10 -55.14 16.82
N VAL A 833 15.05 -56.30 16.17
CA VAL A 833 15.94 -56.69 15.06
C VAL A 833 15.06 -57.33 13.98
N THR A 834 15.20 -56.94 12.72
CA THR A 834 14.40 -57.49 11.63
C THR A 834 15.16 -57.55 10.30
N THR A 835 14.72 -58.43 9.41
CA THR A 835 15.15 -58.45 8.02
C THR A 835 14.47 -57.34 7.22
N LEU A 836 15.21 -56.73 6.30
CA LEU A 836 14.65 -55.93 5.22
C LEU A 836 14.57 -56.76 3.93
N MET A 837 13.69 -56.34 3.03
CA MET A 837 13.58 -56.91 1.69
C MET A 837 14.76 -56.48 0.82
N LYS A 838 15.14 -57.32 -0.14
CA LYS A 838 16.20 -57.03 -1.12
C LYS A 838 15.64 -56.23 -2.29
N ASN A 839 16.40 -55.27 -2.81
CA ASN A 839 15.97 -54.36 -3.88
C ASN A 839 14.62 -53.68 -3.60
N ALA A 840 14.41 -53.25 -2.37
CA ALA A 840 13.17 -52.62 -1.90
C ALA A 840 13.50 -51.30 -1.20
N ASP A 841 12.50 -50.42 -1.12
CA ASP A 841 12.64 -49.16 -0.41
C ASP A 841 12.94 -49.40 1.07
N THR A 842 13.78 -48.55 1.67
CA THR A 842 14.01 -48.58 3.11
C THR A 842 12.76 -48.11 3.88
N PRO A 843 12.60 -48.51 5.15
CA PRO A 843 11.50 -48.03 5.99
C PRO A 843 11.35 -46.51 5.96
N THR A 844 10.11 -46.03 5.96
CA THR A 844 9.81 -44.59 5.98
C THR A 844 10.13 -44.01 7.35
N ASP A 845 10.30 -42.68 7.45
CA ASP A 845 10.54 -42.02 8.73
C ASP A 845 9.44 -42.33 9.77
N ALA A 846 8.17 -42.46 9.33
CA ALA A 846 7.04 -42.84 10.19
C ALA A 846 7.14 -44.31 10.68
N GLU A 847 7.57 -45.23 9.82
CA GLU A 847 7.81 -46.62 10.23
C GLU A 847 8.98 -46.70 11.21
N ILE A 848 10.09 -46.00 10.93
CA ILE A 848 11.28 -45.95 11.79
C ILE A 848 10.92 -45.39 13.17
N LEU A 849 10.20 -44.27 13.20
CA LEU A 849 9.75 -43.65 14.44
C LEU A 849 8.92 -44.65 15.25
N THR A 850 7.92 -45.27 14.61
CA THR A 850 7.06 -46.27 15.25
C THR A 850 7.86 -47.49 15.74
N MET A 851 8.86 -47.97 15.00
CA MET A 851 9.71 -49.10 15.42
C MET A 851 10.51 -48.79 16.70
N ILE A 852 10.88 -47.52 16.92
CA ILE A 852 11.56 -47.07 18.14
C ILE A 852 10.56 -46.82 19.28
N THR A 853 9.49 -46.07 19.02
CA THR A 853 8.58 -45.55 20.05
C THR A 853 7.48 -46.53 20.44
N ASP A 854 7.11 -47.43 19.54
CA ASP A 854 6.04 -48.41 19.75
C ASP A 854 6.29 -49.70 18.95
N PRO A 855 7.29 -50.52 19.32
CA PRO A 855 7.63 -51.74 18.60
C PRO A 855 6.47 -52.75 18.46
N VAL A 856 5.51 -52.79 19.39
CA VAL A 856 4.31 -53.64 19.29
C VAL A 856 3.36 -53.14 18.20
N LYS A 857 3.09 -51.83 18.17
CA LYS A 857 2.31 -51.22 17.08
C LYS A 857 3.04 -51.32 15.76
N TRP A 858 4.36 -51.15 15.73
CA TRP A 858 5.14 -51.35 14.51
C TRP A 858 4.98 -52.77 13.94
N VAL A 859 5.01 -53.81 14.78
CA VAL A 859 4.71 -55.19 14.34
C VAL A 859 3.30 -55.28 13.77
N THR A 860 2.32 -54.66 14.43
CA THR A 860 0.91 -54.71 14.03
C THR A 860 0.67 -54.01 12.69
N ASP A 861 1.18 -52.79 12.53
CA ASP A 861 0.92 -51.92 11.39
C ASP A 861 1.79 -52.26 10.18
N TYR A 862 3.07 -52.60 10.39
CA TYR A 862 4.06 -52.71 9.32
C TYR A 862 4.57 -54.13 9.07
N LYS A 863 4.29 -55.10 9.96
CA LYS A 863 4.77 -56.48 9.79
C LYS A 863 3.64 -57.46 9.52
N ILE A 864 2.62 -57.56 10.38
CA ILE A 864 1.57 -58.58 10.24
C ILE A 864 0.90 -58.48 8.87
N GLY A 865 0.82 -59.60 8.16
CA GLY A 865 0.25 -59.66 6.81
C GLY A 865 1.19 -59.19 5.68
N GLN A 866 2.33 -58.59 6.01
CA GLN A 866 3.30 -58.12 5.03
C GLN A 866 4.28 -59.22 4.61
N THR A 867 4.85 -59.08 3.41
CA THR A 867 5.90 -59.96 2.94
C THR A 867 7.21 -59.65 3.66
N TYR A 868 7.88 -60.67 4.17
CA TYR A 868 9.22 -60.57 4.77
C TYR A 868 10.15 -61.62 4.18
N ARG A 869 11.45 -61.43 4.43
CA ARG A 869 12.52 -62.33 4.02
C ARG A 869 12.99 -63.20 5.19
N TYR A 870 13.29 -64.48 4.97
CA TYR A 870 13.95 -65.30 6.01
C TYR A 870 15.31 -64.72 6.39
N ALA A 871 15.75 -64.83 7.65
CA ALA A 871 17.04 -64.28 8.08
C ALA A 871 18.23 -64.80 7.23
N ALA A 872 18.20 -66.08 6.86
CA ALA A 872 19.33 -66.78 6.25
C ALA A 872 19.46 -66.60 4.72
N ASN A 873 18.41 -66.17 4.01
CA ASN A 873 18.38 -66.17 2.54
C ASN A 873 17.33 -65.20 2.01
N ASP A 874 17.09 -65.21 0.69
CA ASP A 874 16.13 -64.32 0.02
C ASP A 874 14.73 -64.93 -0.18
N THR A 875 14.46 -66.11 0.37
CA THR A 875 13.10 -66.66 0.34
C THR A 875 12.18 -65.74 1.14
N THR A 876 10.94 -65.61 0.70
CA THR A 876 9.95 -64.73 1.30
C THR A 876 8.74 -65.50 1.81
N ASN A 877 8.04 -64.94 2.80
CA ASN A 877 6.77 -65.45 3.27
C ASN A 877 5.92 -64.30 3.84
N THR A 878 4.66 -64.56 4.18
CA THR A 878 3.79 -63.60 4.87
C THR A 878 4.07 -63.64 6.36
N PHE A 879 4.30 -62.49 6.96
CA PHE A 879 4.65 -62.39 8.37
C PHE A 879 3.42 -62.56 9.26
N ALA A 880 3.58 -63.37 10.30
CA ALA A 880 2.59 -63.57 11.36
C ALA A 880 3.27 -63.89 12.69
N ILE A 881 2.67 -63.44 13.79
CA ILE A 881 3.08 -63.80 15.16
C ILE A 881 2.79 -65.30 15.38
N GLY A 882 3.62 -65.96 16.20
CA GLY A 882 3.43 -67.36 16.55
C GLY A 882 4.03 -68.37 15.58
N GLN A 883 4.70 -67.92 14.51
CA GLN A 883 5.30 -68.79 13.50
C GLN A 883 6.83 -68.83 13.57
N ALA A 884 7.39 -70.03 13.37
CA ALA A 884 8.82 -70.27 13.52
C ALA A 884 9.71 -69.39 12.62
N ALA A 885 9.32 -69.27 11.37
CA ALA A 885 10.01 -68.49 10.37
C ALA A 885 10.05 -66.98 10.70
N SER A 886 8.93 -66.44 11.17
CA SER A 886 8.78 -65.02 11.49
C SER A 886 9.67 -64.61 12.65
N TYR A 887 9.71 -65.41 13.73
CA TYR A 887 10.48 -65.06 14.93
C TYR A 887 11.99 -65.28 14.75
N TYR A 888 12.43 -66.06 13.74
CA TYR A 888 13.85 -66.14 13.34
C TYR A 888 14.30 -64.92 12.53
N ALA A 889 13.40 -64.35 11.73
CA ALA A 889 13.66 -63.15 10.93
C ALA A 889 13.50 -61.85 11.72
N THR A 890 12.57 -61.81 12.67
CA THR A 890 12.28 -60.63 13.50
C THR A 890 12.28 -61.00 14.99
N GLN A 891 13.02 -60.24 15.79
CA GLN A 891 13.02 -60.34 17.24
C GLN A 891 12.62 -59.01 17.83
N VAL A 892 11.71 -59.01 18.79
CA VAL A 892 11.32 -57.83 19.57
C VAL A 892 11.35 -58.23 21.05
N TRP A 893 12.18 -57.56 21.84
CA TRP A 893 12.34 -57.78 23.27
C TRP A 893 11.93 -56.51 24.02
N LEU A 894 11.02 -56.64 24.99
CA LEU A 894 10.42 -55.54 25.75
C LEU A 894 10.95 -55.45 27.20
N MET A 895 12.02 -56.16 27.49
CA MET A 895 12.85 -56.02 28.70
C MET A 895 12.07 -56.00 30.03
N GLY A 896 11.00 -56.79 30.14
CA GLY A 896 10.16 -56.89 31.33
C GLY A 896 8.69 -56.55 31.09
N ASP A 897 8.38 -55.81 30.02
CA ASP A 897 7.00 -55.47 29.65
C ASP A 897 6.34 -56.54 28.75
N GLY A 898 7.10 -57.54 28.29
CA GLY A 898 6.57 -58.66 27.50
C GLY A 898 5.71 -59.61 28.34
N ALA A 899 4.66 -60.19 27.74
CA ALA A 899 3.68 -61.03 28.45
C ALA A 899 4.25 -62.22 29.24
N ASN A 900 5.44 -62.71 28.88
CA ASN A 900 6.12 -63.83 29.55
C ASN A 900 7.52 -63.44 30.06
N ASP A 901 7.84 -62.14 30.13
CA ASP A 901 9.12 -61.66 30.63
C ASP A 901 9.16 -61.74 32.16
N SER A 902 10.19 -62.39 32.70
CA SER A 902 10.47 -62.40 34.14
C SER A 902 11.90 -62.84 34.38
N TYR A 903 12.41 -62.71 35.60
CA TYR A 903 13.74 -63.25 35.91
C TYR A 903 13.81 -64.78 35.73
N SER A 904 12.74 -65.51 36.07
CA SER A 904 12.70 -66.98 35.90
C SER A 904 12.49 -67.41 34.46
N ASN A 905 11.72 -66.64 33.68
CA ASN A 905 11.45 -66.92 32.28
C ASN A 905 12.44 -66.26 31.32
N MET A 906 13.32 -65.41 31.83
CA MET A 906 14.17 -64.49 31.08
C MET A 906 13.35 -63.55 30.16
N ILE A 907 13.97 -62.89 29.18
CA ILE A 907 13.27 -61.99 28.25
C ILE A 907 12.90 -62.73 26.98
N ARG A 908 11.60 -62.76 26.67
CA ARG A 908 11.01 -63.50 25.55
C ARG A 908 10.93 -62.63 24.30
N ASN A 909 10.99 -63.27 23.14
CA ASN A 909 10.71 -62.62 21.88
C ASN A 909 9.19 -62.43 21.71
N TYR A 910 8.73 -61.20 21.60
CA TYR A 910 7.32 -60.85 21.41
C TYR A 910 6.69 -61.53 20.18
N ILE A 911 7.47 -61.77 19.11
CA ILE A 911 6.98 -62.43 17.89
C ILE A 911 6.56 -63.88 18.15
N TYR A 912 7.17 -64.56 19.12
CA TYR A 912 6.71 -65.87 19.58
C TYR A 912 7.10 -66.12 21.04
N THR A 913 6.22 -65.71 21.96
CA THR A 913 6.47 -65.71 23.40
C THR A 913 6.60 -67.10 24.03
N ALA A 914 6.22 -68.16 23.31
CA ALA A 914 6.37 -69.54 23.74
C ALA A 914 7.77 -70.13 23.45
N ASP A 915 8.59 -69.49 22.59
CA ASP A 915 9.96 -69.94 22.34
C ASP A 915 10.83 -69.81 23.59
N GLN A 916 11.58 -70.88 23.89
CA GLN A 916 12.50 -70.93 25.04
C GLN A 916 13.95 -71.17 24.65
N ASN A 917 14.20 -71.54 23.40
CA ASN A 917 15.42 -72.24 23.00
C ASN A 917 16.20 -71.50 21.91
N ALA A 918 15.58 -70.58 21.17
CA ALA A 918 16.25 -69.90 20.08
C ALA A 918 16.49 -68.41 20.38
N THR A 919 15.42 -67.62 20.42
CA THR A 919 15.47 -66.14 20.38
C THR A 919 15.22 -65.45 21.71
N LYS A 920 14.97 -66.22 22.77
CA LYS A 920 14.97 -65.70 24.15
C LYS A 920 16.34 -65.11 24.50
N LEU A 921 16.36 -64.01 25.27
CA LEU A 921 17.59 -63.51 25.88
C LEU A 921 17.74 -64.12 27.27
N GLN A 922 18.83 -64.85 27.52
CA GLN A 922 19.28 -65.30 28.84
C GLN A 922 19.91 -64.14 29.60
N LEU A 923 19.57 -64.00 30.87
CA LEU A 923 20.12 -62.97 31.75
C LEU A 923 21.35 -63.54 32.48
N ASN A 924 22.55 -63.14 32.06
CA ASN A 924 23.80 -63.66 32.59
C ASN A 924 24.40 -62.69 33.61
N SER A 925 24.77 -63.21 34.78
CA SER A 925 25.28 -62.42 35.91
C SER A 925 24.31 -61.36 36.45
N MET A 926 23.03 -61.45 36.09
CA MET A 926 21.96 -60.57 36.54
C MET A 926 21.13 -61.23 37.64
N VAL A 927 20.37 -60.43 38.39
CA VAL A 927 19.45 -60.85 39.46
C VAL A 927 18.04 -60.33 39.20
N SER A 928 17.05 -60.79 39.98
CA SER A 928 15.64 -60.42 39.77
C SER A 928 15.36 -58.92 39.82
N ASN A 929 16.14 -58.18 40.62
CA ASN A 929 15.99 -56.74 40.80
C ASN A 929 16.57 -55.93 39.63
N ASP A 930 17.22 -56.58 38.66
CA ASP A 930 17.69 -55.91 37.45
C ASP A 930 16.56 -55.70 36.43
N ILE A 931 15.39 -56.33 36.61
CA ILE A 931 14.16 -55.93 35.91
C ILE A 931 13.51 -54.82 36.75
N GLN A 932 13.72 -53.57 36.36
CA GLN A 932 13.29 -52.40 37.14
C GLN A 932 12.03 -51.75 36.57
N ASN A 933 11.23 -51.16 37.47
CA ASN A 933 10.17 -50.24 37.08
C ASN A 933 10.79 -48.93 36.55
N VAL A 934 10.28 -48.45 35.43
CA VAL A 934 10.67 -47.17 34.84
C VAL A 934 9.43 -46.40 34.38
N SER A 935 9.60 -45.10 34.22
CA SER A 935 8.72 -44.26 33.40
C SER A 935 9.61 -43.61 32.34
N ILE A 936 9.12 -43.61 31.11
CA ILE A 936 9.83 -43.06 29.96
C ILE A 936 8.97 -41.90 29.46
N PRO A 937 9.31 -40.65 29.81
CA PRO A 937 8.54 -39.48 29.39
C PRO A 937 8.32 -39.50 27.88
N GLY A 938 7.10 -39.22 27.42
CA GLY A 938 6.68 -39.25 26.02
C GLY A 938 6.33 -40.62 25.44
N LEU A 939 6.49 -41.69 26.24
CA LEU A 939 6.12 -43.06 25.87
C LEU A 939 5.22 -43.77 26.87
N SER A 940 5.44 -43.51 28.16
CA SER A 940 4.71 -44.13 29.27
C SER A 940 3.47 -43.35 29.68
#